data_AF-A0AAE0P3K6-F1
#
_entry.id   AF-A0AAE0P3K6-F1
#
_cell.length_a   1.000
_cell.length_b   1.000
_cell.length_c   1.000
_cell.angle_alpha   90.00
_cell.angle_beta   90.00
_cell.angle_gamma   90.00
#
_symmetry.space_group_name_H-M   'P 1'
#
loop_
_entity.id
_entity.type
_entity.pdbx_description
1 polymer ?
#
loop_
_entity_poly.entity_id
_entity_poly.type
_entity_poly.pdbx_seq_one_letter_code
_entity_poly.pdbx_strand_id
1 'polypeptide(L)'
;MASDPRYTVPASRHDFEIAIFCALPREQTAVLLLLDEHWDGRGGSSNGHRYAPAPGDPHNYEHGNTYEHGRIGRFNVVVVLFDVGKVPAARAAAIVQSAYANISLALVVGVCAGVPSSSTKKKNESGREEIILGDVLISKALIHLDFGRQRSDGFERKREVEDVCGRPPLHVGAFLRSLEDDKRLVIEDQAAEFLRQLQARNDADARRKAGRYRYPGVDKDRLFADDYEHKGSPDVECDQLGCDDTKLVPRQRLTQHRAQGTSPDPQIHTGRIGSGDSVMRSAQHRNALAVEGIIGIEMEGAGVWDLFPCIVVKGVCDYADSHKNKSWQDYAAATAASVSKALLDQYEGTKRNPHSARERSTTPAPAPFLNGPFQPDDDFVEREEITNWLHSKLKDKGTRAALVGFGGVGKSRLAIRYARNIQRTSPQTFVLWVYAGTQGLFMSSFRNIAEELGLDGWDNSEADVLRLVLKWLRPGNRDWLMILDNADDIDVFDPKPDERNDLSTGAASPRAMEPLDFLHRCQNGNIVITSRSERVVKRLGVGVHYWRVDPMHKGQARDLLRHKLTTAEDKSGEEDLVDALDCIPLAITHAAAYINNFASTGRVSVRTYLEQFREGVNNQAVLLNRLPEDASSKPVFMTWIITYERIQQERPSASDLLSLLSFFYHRGIPEWVLESYYKNFETYHPDAKPPQDIVDPLAEDLAVLCSYSLVTAVPVVDHGESQQPSSRSFQMHSLVHSCTRHWVGTDSAGSVTYLHGQ
;
A
#
# COMPACT_ATOMS: atom_id res chain seq x y z
N MET A 1 -8.88 2.94 -38.99
CA MET A 1 -8.55 2.96 -37.55
C MET A 1 -8.93 1.68 -36.80
N ALA A 2 -9.88 0.84 -37.28
CA ALA A 2 -10.28 -0.42 -36.62
C ALA A 2 -9.24 -1.57 -36.65
N SER A 3 -7.98 -1.29 -36.99
CA SER A 3 -6.91 -2.28 -37.15
C SER A 3 -5.60 -1.87 -36.47
N ASP A 4 -5.65 -0.88 -35.57
CA ASP A 4 -4.48 -0.52 -34.74
C ASP A 4 -4.47 -1.40 -33.48
N PRO A 5 -3.50 -2.32 -33.36
CA PRO A 5 -3.41 -3.28 -32.26
C PRO A 5 -3.11 -2.67 -30.87
N ARG A 6 -3.03 -1.34 -30.75
CA ARG A 6 -2.93 -0.61 -29.47
C ARG A 6 -4.29 -0.40 -28.77
N TYR A 7 -5.40 -0.68 -29.45
CA TYR A 7 -6.76 -0.43 -28.98
C TYR A 7 -7.60 -1.72 -28.97
N THR A 8 -7.08 -2.76 -28.31
CA THR A 8 -7.80 -4.02 -28.14
C THR A 8 -8.79 -3.94 -26.97
N VAL A 9 -9.89 -4.68 -27.07
CA VAL A 9 -10.87 -4.87 -25.99
C VAL A 9 -10.16 -5.26 -24.68
N PRO A 10 -10.47 -4.60 -23.55
CA PRO A 10 -9.95 -4.94 -22.22
C PRO A 10 -10.04 -6.45 -21.91
N ALA A 11 -8.99 -7.03 -21.34
CA ALA A 11 -9.04 -8.40 -20.85
C ALA A 11 -9.83 -8.48 -19.54
N SER A 12 -9.71 -7.45 -18.69
CA SER A 12 -10.37 -7.36 -17.39
C SER A 12 -10.66 -5.92 -16.97
N ARG A 13 -11.40 -5.76 -15.87
CA ARG A 13 -11.64 -4.46 -15.21
C ARG A 13 -10.36 -3.75 -14.75
N HIS A 14 -9.23 -4.46 -14.65
CA HIS A 14 -7.94 -3.85 -14.31
C HIS A 14 -7.31 -3.10 -15.48
N ASP A 15 -7.82 -3.22 -16.70
CA ASP A 15 -7.26 -2.50 -17.85
C ASP A 15 -7.90 -1.11 -18.04
N PHE A 16 -8.76 -0.68 -17.11
CA PHE A 16 -9.40 0.64 -17.10
C PHE A 16 -8.54 1.64 -16.35
N GLU A 17 -8.32 2.80 -16.98
CA GLU A 17 -7.37 3.81 -16.53
C GLU A 17 -8.07 5.08 -16.05
N ILE A 18 -9.29 5.34 -16.54
CA ILE A 18 -10.08 6.54 -16.25
C ILE A 18 -11.45 6.14 -15.74
N ALA A 19 -11.90 6.78 -14.66
CA ALA A 19 -13.28 6.69 -14.20
C ALA A 19 -14.01 8.00 -14.50
N ILE A 20 -15.22 7.91 -15.09
CA ILE A 20 -16.08 9.06 -15.36
C ILE A 20 -17.34 8.90 -14.53
N PHE A 21 -17.55 9.84 -13.60
CA PHE A 21 -18.67 9.86 -12.66
C PHE A 21 -19.71 10.86 -13.14
N CYS A 22 -20.93 10.40 -13.38
CA CYS A 22 -22.10 11.20 -13.75
C CYS A 22 -23.25 10.96 -12.76
N ALA A 23 -23.97 12.01 -12.37
CA ALA A 23 -25.08 11.90 -11.41
C ALA A 23 -26.45 11.83 -12.08
N LEU A 24 -26.54 12.30 -13.33
CA LEU A 24 -27.79 12.34 -14.08
C LEU A 24 -27.70 11.48 -15.34
N PRO A 25 -28.78 10.77 -15.73
CA PRO A 25 -28.81 9.99 -16.97
C PRO A 25 -28.49 10.81 -18.23
N ARG A 26 -28.81 12.12 -18.23
CA ARG A 26 -28.49 13.03 -19.34
C ARG A 26 -26.98 13.27 -19.51
N GLU A 27 -26.25 13.27 -18.40
CA GLU A 27 -24.79 13.44 -18.33
C GLU A 27 -24.11 12.17 -18.81
N GLN A 28 -24.49 11.02 -18.23
CA GLN A 28 -23.99 9.72 -18.65
C GLN A 28 -24.26 9.49 -20.15
N THR A 29 -25.48 9.77 -20.63
CA THR A 29 -25.82 9.61 -22.05
C THR A 29 -24.94 10.49 -22.96
N ALA A 30 -24.64 11.73 -22.55
CA ALA A 30 -23.77 12.62 -23.30
C ALA A 30 -22.34 12.06 -23.40
N VAL A 31 -21.78 11.55 -22.30
CA VAL A 31 -20.46 10.88 -22.29
C VAL A 31 -20.47 9.63 -23.18
N LEU A 32 -21.50 8.79 -23.06
CA LEU A 32 -21.62 7.55 -23.84
C LEU A 32 -21.71 7.80 -25.35
N LEU A 33 -22.36 8.88 -25.79
CA LEU A 33 -22.41 9.26 -27.20
C LEU A 33 -21.04 9.64 -27.78
N LEU A 34 -20.08 9.98 -26.92
CA LEU A 34 -18.74 10.40 -27.29
C LEU A 34 -17.67 9.33 -27.14
N LEU A 35 -18.02 8.14 -26.63
CA LEU A 35 -17.12 6.99 -26.67
C LEU A 35 -16.69 6.70 -28.12
N ASP A 36 -15.42 6.40 -28.28
CA ASP A 36 -14.88 5.93 -29.55
C ASP A 36 -15.30 4.48 -29.80
N GLU A 37 -15.28 3.68 -28.75
CA GLU A 37 -15.70 2.27 -28.73
C GLU A 37 -16.45 1.95 -27.43
N HIS A 38 -17.46 1.09 -27.53
CA HIS A 38 -18.14 0.51 -26.38
C HIS A 38 -17.65 -0.92 -26.17
N TRP A 39 -17.28 -1.27 -24.94
CA TRP A 39 -16.80 -2.61 -24.60
C TRP A 39 -17.92 -3.54 -24.14
N ASP A 40 -18.99 -2.98 -23.57
CA ASP A 40 -20.22 -3.71 -23.25
C ASP A 40 -21.25 -3.52 -24.37
N GLY A 41 -21.82 -4.64 -24.85
CA GLY A 41 -22.66 -4.64 -26.04
C GLY A 41 -24.05 -4.04 -25.80
N ARG A 42 -24.34 -2.90 -26.41
CA ARG A 42 -25.72 -2.56 -26.83
C ARG A 42 -26.10 -3.40 -28.06
N GLY A 43 -26.37 -4.68 -27.87
CA GLY A 43 -26.86 -5.54 -28.94
C GLY A 43 -26.75 -7.03 -28.64
N GLY A 44 -27.85 -7.63 -28.18
CA GLY A 44 -28.27 -9.03 -28.44
C GLY A 44 -27.37 -10.21 -28.07
N SER A 45 -26.13 -10.01 -27.62
CA SER A 45 -25.22 -11.08 -27.22
C SER A 45 -25.21 -11.23 -25.70
N SER A 46 -25.24 -12.46 -25.22
CA SER A 46 -25.41 -12.92 -23.83
C SER A 46 -24.33 -12.46 -22.81
N ASN A 47 -23.56 -11.42 -23.12
CA ASN A 47 -22.40 -10.92 -22.36
C ASN A 47 -22.52 -9.45 -21.93
N GLY A 48 -23.73 -8.88 -21.84
CA GLY A 48 -23.91 -7.54 -21.24
C GLY A 48 -23.41 -7.56 -19.80
N HIS A 49 -22.55 -6.61 -19.42
CA HIS A 49 -21.91 -6.49 -18.09
C HIS A 49 -20.62 -7.31 -17.89
N ARG A 50 -19.75 -7.41 -18.90
CA ARG A 50 -18.48 -8.15 -18.79
C ARG A 50 -17.54 -7.58 -17.72
N TYR A 51 -17.54 -6.26 -17.55
CA TYR A 51 -16.61 -5.55 -16.65
C TYR A 51 -17.29 -4.96 -15.42
N ALA A 52 -18.61 -5.09 -15.30
CA ALA A 52 -19.33 -4.60 -14.13
C ALA A 52 -18.83 -5.31 -12.85
N PRO A 53 -18.84 -4.63 -11.69
CA PRO A 53 -18.49 -5.25 -10.42
C PRO A 53 -19.52 -6.37 -10.08
N ALA A 54 -19.12 -7.62 -10.34
CA ALA A 54 -19.80 -8.91 -10.08
C ALA A 54 -21.01 -9.30 -10.98
N PRO A 55 -20.88 -10.37 -11.79
CA PRO A 55 -22.02 -11.10 -12.35
C PRO A 55 -22.56 -12.08 -11.29
N GLY A 56 -23.80 -11.87 -10.81
CA GLY A 56 -24.52 -12.86 -10.00
C GLY A 56 -25.08 -12.41 -8.64
N ASP A 57 -24.99 -11.13 -8.28
CA ASP A 57 -25.62 -10.59 -7.08
C ASP A 57 -27.01 -9.98 -7.40
N PRO A 58 -28.12 -10.51 -6.86
CA PRO A 58 -29.45 -9.90 -6.99
C PRO A 58 -29.54 -8.49 -6.39
N HIS A 59 -28.58 -8.08 -5.55
CA HIS A 59 -28.57 -6.82 -4.83
C HIS A 59 -27.88 -5.65 -5.56
N ASN A 60 -27.29 -5.85 -6.74
CA ASN A 60 -26.62 -4.74 -7.47
C ASN A 60 -27.60 -3.70 -8.03
N TYR A 61 -28.88 -4.08 -8.24
CA TYR A 61 -29.96 -3.14 -8.57
C TYR A 61 -30.50 -2.39 -7.33
N GLU A 62 -30.23 -2.87 -6.10
CA GLU A 62 -30.68 -2.21 -4.86
C GLU A 62 -29.78 -1.04 -4.43
N HIS A 63 -28.63 -0.83 -5.08
CA HIS A 63 -27.69 0.26 -4.75
C HIS A 63 -27.63 1.39 -5.79
N GLY A 64 -28.47 1.37 -6.83
CA GLY A 64 -28.75 2.52 -7.69
C GLY A 64 -27.67 2.90 -8.74
N ASN A 65 -26.49 2.26 -8.74
CA ASN A 65 -25.42 2.60 -9.70
C ASN A 65 -25.51 1.80 -11.00
N THR A 66 -25.19 2.41 -12.14
CA THR A 66 -25.01 1.71 -13.42
C THR A 66 -23.62 1.95 -13.99
N TYR A 67 -23.05 0.91 -14.62
CA TYR A 67 -21.68 0.90 -15.13
C TYR A 67 -21.70 0.59 -16.62
N GLU A 68 -21.06 1.45 -17.40
CA GLU A 68 -20.88 1.31 -18.83
C GLU A 68 -19.39 1.46 -19.16
N HIS A 69 -18.88 0.68 -20.11
CA HIS A 69 -17.45 0.60 -20.38
C HIS A 69 -17.14 0.94 -21.83
N GLY A 70 -16.09 1.71 -22.05
CA GLY A 70 -15.68 2.08 -23.40
C GLY A 70 -14.27 2.63 -23.49
N ARG A 71 -13.99 3.28 -24.61
CA ARG A 71 -12.71 3.93 -24.90
C ARG A 71 -12.92 5.39 -25.26
N ILE A 72 -12.07 6.25 -24.72
CA ILE A 72 -11.91 7.64 -25.16
C ILE A 72 -10.44 7.87 -25.45
N GLY A 73 -10.12 8.22 -26.69
CA GLY A 73 -8.74 8.37 -27.14
C GLY A 73 -7.96 7.09 -26.87
N ARG A 74 -6.92 7.17 -26.06
CA ARG A 74 -6.09 6.00 -25.70
C ARG A 74 -6.47 5.31 -24.41
N PHE A 75 -7.45 5.81 -23.67
CA PHE A 75 -7.80 5.32 -22.35
C PHE A 75 -9.03 4.42 -22.42
N ASN A 76 -8.98 3.30 -21.70
CA ASN A 76 -10.17 2.55 -21.33
C ASN A 76 -10.85 3.27 -20.18
N VAL A 77 -12.15 3.56 -20.34
CA VAL A 77 -12.93 4.37 -19.43
C VAL A 77 -14.11 3.57 -18.87
N VAL A 78 -14.30 3.64 -17.56
CA VAL A 78 -15.53 3.20 -16.90
C VAL A 78 -16.40 4.42 -16.66
N VAL A 79 -17.64 4.40 -17.12
CA VAL A 79 -18.63 5.46 -16.93
C VAL A 79 -19.65 4.98 -15.90
N VAL A 80 -19.71 5.68 -14.78
CA VAL A 80 -20.56 5.33 -13.63
C VAL A 80 -21.67 6.37 -13.51
N LEU A 81 -22.91 5.90 -13.55
CA LEU A 81 -24.07 6.67 -13.13
C LEU A 81 -24.42 6.31 -11.69
N PHE A 82 -24.62 7.32 -10.86
CA PHE A 82 -24.99 7.20 -9.45
C PHE A 82 -26.04 8.26 -9.09
N ASP A 83 -26.64 8.17 -7.91
CA ASP A 83 -27.63 9.15 -7.45
C ASP A 83 -26.99 10.52 -7.15
N VAL A 84 -27.75 11.61 -7.25
CA VAL A 84 -27.25 12.97 -6.98
C VAL A 84 -26.79 13.12 -5.51
N GLY A 85 -25.66 13.79 -5.31
CA GLY A 85 -25.13 14.17 -3.99
C GLY A 85 -23.76 13.56 -3.65
N LYS A 86 -23.10 14.11 -2.62
CA LYS A 86 -21.74 13.71 -2.23
C LYS A 86 -21.65 12.29 -1.66
N VAL A 87 -22.66 11.87 -0.88
CA VAL A 87 -22.66 10.53 -0.26
C VAL A 87 -22.81 9.41 -1.31
N PRO A 88 -23.78 9.47 -2.25
CA PRO A 88 -23.81 8.55 -3.37
C PRO A 88 -22.53 8.57 -4.22
N ALA A 89 -21.97 9.76 -4.49
CA ALA A 89 -20.72 9.91 -5.23
C ALA A 89 -19.57 9.18 -4.54
N ALA A 90 -19.41 9.35 -3.22
CA ALA A 90 -18.39 8.67 -2.42
C ALA A 90 -18.57 7.15 -2.42
N ARG A 91 -19.80 6.65 -2.33
CA ARG A 91 -20.10 5.21 -2.41
C ARG A 91 -19.73 4.65 -3.79
N ALA A 92 -20.11 5.35 -4.86
CA ALA A 92 -19.77 4.96 -6.22
C ALA A 92 -18.24 4.95 -6.42
N ALA A 93 -17.55 5.99 -5.95
CA ALA A 93 -16.10 6.10 -6.00
C ALA A 93 -15.39 4.98 -5.23
N ALA A 94 -15.84 4.64 -4.02
CA ALA A 94 -15.27 3.54 -3.23
C ALA A 94 -15.45 2.17 -3.93
N ILE A 95 -16.61 1.93 -4.54
CA ILE A 95 -16.85 0.72 -5.34
C ILE A 95 -15.91 0.67 -6.54
N VAL A 96 -15.74 1.80 -7.24
CA VAL A 96 -14.80 1.87 -8.38
C VAL A 96 -13.37 1.64 -7.91
N GLN A 97 -12.96 2.21 -6.77
CA GLN A 97 -11.60 2.07 -6.24
C GLN A 97 -11.29 0.61 -5.89
N SER A 98 -12.27 -0.09 -5.33
CA SER A 98 -12.16 -1.52 -5.02
C SER A 98 -12.20 -2.42 -6.28
N ALA A 99 -13.03 -2.08 -7.27
CA ALA A 99 -13.28 -2.92 -8.44
C ALA A 99 -12.26 -2.71 -9.57
N TYR A 100 -11.75 -1.50 -9.78
CA TYR A 100 -10.89 -1.12 -10.90
C TYR A 100 -9.53 -0.66 -10.37
N ALA A 101 -8.56 -1.57 -10.33
CA ALA A 101 -7.28 -1.34 -9.63
C ALA A 101 -6.38 -0.25 -10.24
N ASN A 102 -6.55 0.07 -11.53
CA ASN A 102 -5.61 0.93 -12.28
C ASN A 102 -6.20 2.30 -12.67
N ILE A 103 -7.25 2.75 -11.98
CA ILE A 103 -7.79 4.09 -12.21
C ILE A 103 -6.76 5.13 -11.79
N SER A 104 -6.22 5.84 -12.78
CA SER A 104 -5.18 6.87 -12.61
C SER A 104 -5.75 8.28 -12.50
N LEU A 105 -6.96 8.49 -13.03
CA LEU A 105 -7.67 9.77 -12.99
C LEU A 105 -9.19 9.53 -12.96
N ALA A 106 -9.88 10.26 -12.10
CA ALA A 106 -11.34 10.38 -12.08
C ALA A 106 -11.77 11.72 -12.69
N LEU A 107 -12.81 11.68 -13.53
CA LEU A 107 -13.52 12.86 -14.00
C LEU A 107 -14.93 12.88 -13.40
N VAL A 108 -15.31 13.96 -12.74
CA VAL A 108 -16.70 14.18 -12.31
C VAL A 108 -17.36 15.07 -13.35
N VAL A 109 -18.14 14.46 -14.23
CA VAL A 109 -18.69 15.08 -15.43
C VAL A 109 -20.18 15.28 -15.28
N GLY A 110 -20.62 16.53 -15.39
CA GLY A 110 -22.04 16.82 -15.27
C GLY A 110 -22.38 18.29 -15.48
N VAL A 111 -23.52 18.72 -14.94
CA VAL A 111 -23.95 20.11 -14.96
C VAL A 111 -23.71 20.80 -13.61
N CYS A 112 -23.59 22.12 -13.62
CA CYS A 112 -23.47 22.93 -12.43
C CYS A 112 -24.18 24.26 -12.58
N ALA A 113 -24.31 24.97 -11.46
CA ALA A 113 -24.66 26.37 -11.45
C ALA A 113 -23.38 27.22 -11.61
N GLY A 114 -23.37 28.15 -12.55
CA GLY A 114 -22.28 29.11 -12.73
C GLY A 114 -22.37 30.24 -11.73
N VAL A 115 -21.22 30.79 -11.34
CA VAL A 115 -21.13 31.97 -10.46
C VAL A 115 -20.49 33.11 -11.26
N PRO A 116 -21.29 33.96 -11.94
CA PRO A 116 -20.78 35.13 -12.63
C PRO A 116 -20.13 36.09 -11.62
N SER A 117 -18.99 36.70 -11.97
CA SER A 117 -18.39 37.73 -11.13
C SER A 117 -19.26 38.99 -11.16
N SER A 118 -19.58 39.54 -9.98
CA SER A 118 -20.28 40.82 -9.84
C SER A 118 -19.39 42.03 -10.15
N SER A 119 -18.06 41.85 -10.22
CA SER A 119 -17.11 42.94 -10.43
C SER A 119 -16.68 43.04 -11.89
N THR A 120 -17.18 44.05 -12.59
CA THR A 120 -16.78 44.47 -13.94
C THR A 120 -15.31 44.93 -14.07
N LYS A 121 -14.46 44.72 -13.05
CA LYS A 121 -13.10 45.28 -12.97
C LYS A 121 -11.98 44.30 -12.66
N LYS A 122 -12.28 43.04 -12.30
CA LYS A 122 -11.24 42.01 -12.22
C LYS A 122 -11.50 40.99 -13.32
N LYS A 123 -10.61 40.95 -14.31
CA LYS A 123 -10.44 39.74 -15.11
C LYS A 123 -10.36 38.57 -14.12
N ASN A 124 -11.10 37.49 -14.37
CA ASN A 124 -10.87 36.25 -13.62
C ASN A 124 -9.38 35.85 -13.76
N GLU A 125 -8.86 34.99 -12.88
CA GLU A 125 -7.46 34.55 -12.92
C GLU A 125 -7.04 33.96 -14.29
N SER A 126 -8.01 33.61 -15.14
CA SER A 126 -7.86 33.07 -16.51
C SER A 126 -8.06 34.09 -17.64
N GLY A 127 -8.13 35.40 -17.32
CA GLY A 127 -8.08 36.49 -18.31
C GLY A 127 -9.34 36.77 -19.13
N ARG A 128 -10.48 36.09 -18.91
CA ARG A 128 -11.75 36.24 -19.65
C ARG A 128 -12.85 37.00 -18.89
N GLU A 129 -13.80 37.56 -19.65
CA GLU A 129 -14.75 38.60 -19.21
C GLU A 129 -16.12 38.08 -18.72
N GLU A 130 -16.60 36.90 -19.15
CA GLU A 130 -17.92 36.40 -18.73
C GLU A 130 -18.10 34.87 -18.82
N ILE A 131 -18.78 34.28 -17.81
CA ILE A 131 -19.27 32.88 -17.81
C ILE A 131 -20.72 32.89 -18.33
N ILE A 132 -21.02 32.19 -19.42
CA ILE A 132 -22.39 32.09 -19.95
C ILE A 132 -22.93 30.66 -19.87
N LEU A 133 -24.22 30.45 -20.11
CA LEU A 133 -24.80 29.11 -20.10
C LEU A 133 -24.20 28.27 -21.24
N GLY A 134 -23.90 27.01 -20.94
CA GLY A 134 -23.19 26.09 -21.82
C GLY A 134 -21.66 26.16 -21.75
N ASP A 135 -21.07 27.17 -21.10
CA ASP A 135 -19.64 27.16 -20.76
C ASP A 135 -19.30 26.01 -19.83
N VAL A 136 -18.03 25.61 -19.80
CA VAL A 136 -17.55 24.48 -19.01
C VAL A 136 -16.58 24.97 -17.94
N LEU A 137 -16.83 24.59 -16.70
CA LEU A 137 -15.98 24.87 -15.56
C LEU A 137 -15.08 23.67 -15.27
N ILE A 138 -13.80 23.93 -15.01
CA ILE A 138 -12.81 22.93 -14.61
C ILE A 138 -12.25 23.29 -13.23
N SER A 139 -12.27 22.35 -12.30
CA SER A 139 -11.74 22.56 -10.95
C SER A 139 -10.21 22.68 -10.94
N LYS A 140 -9.69 23.81 -10.44
CA LYS A 140 -8.31 23.91 -9.90
C LYS A 140 -8.25 23.52 -8.42
N ALA A 141 -9.34 23.78 -7.70
CA ALA A 141 -9.54 23.41 -6.31
C ALA A 141 -11.03 23.20 -6.06
N LEU A 142 -11.34 22.36 -5.07
CA LEU A 142 -12.69 22.08 -4.65
C LEU A 142 -12.93 22.57 -3.22
N ILE A 143 -14.09 23.16 -2.95
CA ILE A 143 -14.43 23.75 -1.65
C ILE A 143 -15.72 23.11 -1.13
N HIS A 144 -15.68 22.48 0.05
CA HIS A 144 -16.88 21.94 0.69
C HIS A 144 -17.75 23.08 1.26
N LEU A 145 -18.82 23.47 0.56
CA LEU A 145 -19.65 24.61 0.96
C LEU A 145 -20.36 24.37 2.29
N ASP A 146 -20.87 23.15 2.48
CA ASP A 146 -21.76 22.80 3.59
C ASP A 146 -21.02 22.09 4.74
N PHE A 147 -19.68 22.09 4.74
CA PHE A 147 -18.88 21.50 5.81
C PHE A 147 -18.37 22.58 6.78
N GLY A 148 -18.99 22.66 7.95
CA GLY A 148 -18.81 23.80 8.84
C GLY A 148 -19.51 23.66 10.18
N ARG A 149 -19.51 24.75 10.94
CA ARG A 149 -20.15 24.85 12.26
C ARG A 149 -21.37 25.76 12.15
N GLN A 150 -22.51 25.30 12.66
CA GLN A 150 -23.67 26.15 12.84
C GLN A 150 -23.52 26.95 14.13
N ARG A 151 -23.44 28.28 14.03
CA ARG A 151 -23.44 29.22 15.14
C ARG A 151 -24.77 29.97 15.21
N SER A 152 -24.98 30.70 16.31
CA SER A 152 -26.20 31.50 16.52
C SER A 152 -26.35 32.65 15.52
N ASP A 153 -25.25 33.14 14.97
CA ASP A 153 -25.16 34.22 13.98
C ASP A 153 -25.08 33.72 12.53
N GLY A 154 -24.98 32.41 12.30
CA GLY A 154 -24.99 31.81 10.97
C GLY A 154 -24.16 30.54 10.84
N PHE A 155 -24.10 30.02 9.62
CA PHE A 155 -23.24 28.90 9.29
C PHE A 155 -21.83 29.40 8.94
N GLU A 156 -20.81 28.81 9.56
CA GLU A 156 -19.42 29.12 9.30
C GLU A 156 -18.70 27.89 8.74
N ARG A 157 -18.28 27.97 7.47
CA ARG A 157 -17.52 26.91 6.80
C ARG A 157 -16.16 26.70 7.48
N LYS A 158 -15.80 25.44 7.73
CA LYS A 158 -14.47 25.06 8.20
C LYS A 158 -13.41 25.37 7.13
N ARG A 159 -12.25 25.86 7.55
CA ARG A 159 -11.14 26.29 6.66
C ARG A 159 -9.78 25.77 7.10
N GLU A 160 -9.74 24.95 8.14
CA GLU A 160 -8.50 24.31 8.62
C GLU A 160 -7.99 23.30 7.58
N VAL A 161 -6.70 23.00 7.61
CA VAL A 161 -6.03 22.16 6.59
C VAL A 161 -6.67 20.78 6.51
N GLU A 162 -7.10 20.23 7.64
CA GLU A 162 -7.75 18.93 7.78
C GLU A 162 -9.19 18.90 7.24
N ASP A 163 -9.82 20.07 7.08
CA ASP A 163 -11.22 20.23 6.69
C ASP A 163 -11.40 20.67 5.21
N VAL A 164 -10.29 20.84 4.48
CA VAL A 164 -10.26 21.32 3.08
C VAL A 164 -9.74 20.22 2.17
N CYS A 165 -10.36 20.07 0.99
CA CYS A 165 -9.90 19.14 -0.04
C CYS A 165 -8.42 19.34 -0.36
N GLY A 166 -7.65 18.24 -0.38
CA GLY A 166 -6.24 18.26 -0.73
C GLY A 166 -5.97 18.84 -2.12
N ARG A 167 -4.76 19.36 -2.33
CA ARG A 167 -4.33 19.82 -3.66
C ARG A 167 -4.29 18.65 -4.65
N PRO A 168 -4.62 18.85 -5.94
CA PRO A 168 -4.43 17.82 -6.95
C PRO A 168 -2.97 17.31 -6.96
N PRO A 169 -2.75 16.00 -7.19
CA PRO A 169 -1.40 15.45 -7.34
C PRO A 169 -0.59 16.19 -8.41
N LEU A 170 0.75 16.21 -8.28
CA LEU A 170 1.64 17.03 -9.12
C LEU A 170 1.37 16.90 -10.63
N HIS A 171 1.11 15.69 -11.12
CA HIS A 171 0.86 15.43 -12.54
C HIS A 171 -0.49 16.02 -13.02
N VAL A 172 -1.56 15.89 -12.22
CA VAL A 172 -2.86 16.54 -12.49
C VAL A 172 -2.73 18.05 -12.39
N GLY A 173 -2.05 18.54 -11.36
CA GLY A 173 -1.81 19.98 -11.17
C GLY A 173 -0.99 20.60 -12.31
N ALA A 174 0.02 19.89 -12.83
CA ALA A 174 0.79 20.33 -13.99
C ALA A 174 -0.05 20.38 -15.27
N PHE A 175 -0.90 19.36 -15.48
CA PHE A 175 -1.83 19.36 -16.60
C PHE A 175 -2.84 20.52 -16.50
N LEU A 176 -3.44 20.76 -15.33
CA LEU A 176 -4.37 21.88 -15.12
C LEU A 176 -3.71 23.25 -15.35
N ARG A 177 -2.45 23.43 -14.93
CA ARG A 177 -1.70 24.67 -15.24
C ARG A 177 -1.46 24.85 -16.75
N SER A 178 -1.23 23.76 -17.48
CA SER A 178 -1.08 23.83 -18.94
C SER A 178 -2.36 24.26 -19.66
N LEU A 179 -3.52 24.19 -19.00
CA LEU A 179 -4.81 24.69 -19.52
C LEU A 179 -4.96 26.22 -19.40
N GLU A 180 -3.95 26.93 -18.90
CA GLU A 180 -3.98 28.40 -18.80
C GLU A 180 -3.44 29.08 -20.07
N ASP A 181 -2.77 28.33 -20.93
CA ASP A 181 -2.11 28.80 -22.15
C ASP A 181 -2.85 28.34 -23.44
N ASP A 182 -2.18 28.41 -24.59
CA ASP A 182 -2.70 28.04 -25.92
C ASP A 182 -3.35 26.66 -25.99
N LYS A 183 -2.93 25.72 -25.11
CA LYS A 183 -3.52 24.38 -25.02
C LYS A 183 -5.01 24.42 -24.69
N ARG A 184 -5.48 25.45 -23.99
CA ARG A 184 -6.92 25.69 -23.76
C ARG A 184 -7.69 25.89 -25.05
N LEU A 185 -7.17 26.72 -25.96
CA LEU A 185 -7.81 27.02 -27.24
C LEU A 185 -7.93 25.73 -28.08
N VAL A 186 -6.88 24.91 -28.07
CA VAL A 186 -6.90 23.59 -28.73
C VAL A 186 -8.02 22.70 -28.18
N ILE A 187 -8.21 22.66 -26.86
CA ILE A 187 -9.26 21.86 -26.22
C ILE A 187 -10.64 22.43 -26.54
N GLU A 188 -10.81 23.76 -26.55
CA GLU A 188 -12.07 24.42 -26.92
C GLU A 188 -12.47 24.09 -28.37
N ASP A 189 -11.54 24.20 -29.32
CA ASP A 189 -11.77 23.84 -30.73
C ASP A 189 -12.14 22.36 -30.89
N GLN A 190 -11.43 21.46 -30.21
CA GLN A 190 -11.72 20.02 -30.21
C GLN A 190 -13.09 19.71 -29.58
N ALA A 191 -13.41 20.38 -28.47
CA ALA A 191 -14.69 20.22 -27.79
C ALA A 191 -15.86 20.69 -28.66
N ALA A 192 -15.71 21.80 -29.40
CA ALA A 192 -16.73 22.27 -30.35
C ALA A 192 -17.00 21.23 -31.45
N GLU A 193 -15.96 20.54 -31.93
CA GLU A 193 -16.11 19.46 -32.90
C GLU A 193 -16.78 18.22 -32.30
N PHE A 194 -16.35 17.77 -31.10
CA PHE A 194 -17.00 16.67 -30.40
C PHE A 194 -18.47 16.97 -30.07
N LEU A 195 -18.81 18.21 -29.73
CA LEU A 195 -20.19 18.62 -29.50
C LEU A 195 -21.06 18.43 -30.75
N ARG A 196 -20.57 18.84 -31.93
CA ARG A 196 -21.26 18.60 -33.20
C ARG A 196 -21.44 17.11 -33.48
N GLN A 197 -20.41 16.31 -33.21
CA GLN A 197 -20.48 14.84 -33.37
C GLN A 197 -21.50 14.21 -32.42
N LEU A 198 -21.53 14.61 -31.15
CA LEU A 198 -22.51 14.16 -30.16
C LEU A 198 -23.93 14.49 -30.63
N GLN A 199 -24.17 15.73 -31.04
CA GLN A 199 -25.47 16.19 -31.53
C GLN A 199 -25.92 15.40 -32.76
N ALA A 200 -25.02 15.20 -33.73
CA ALA A 200 -25.30 14.41 -34.92
C ALA A 200 -25.60 12.93 -34.59
N ARG A 201 -24.82 12.30 -33.71
CA ARG A 201 -25.05 10.91 -33.24
C ARG A 201 -26.37 10.77 -32.48
N ASN A 202 -26.76 11.78 -31.70
CA ASN A 202 -28.06 11.80 -31.04
C ASN A 202 -29.20 11.86 -32.06
N ASP A 203 -29.12 12.81 -33.00
CA ASP A 203 -30.19 13.08 -33.97
C ASP A 203 -30.32 12.00 -35.04
N ALA A 204 -29.26 11.23 -35.29
CA ALA A 204 -29.29 10.10 -36.22
C ALA A 204 -30.01 8.84 -35.68
N ASP A 205 -30.15 8.70 -34.36
CA ASP A 205 -30.85 7.56 -33.74
C ASP A 205 -32.32 7.90 -33.51
N ALA A 206 -33.21 7.38 -34.35
CA ALA A 206 -34.65 7.65 -34.30
C ALA A 206 -35.33 7.26 -32.96
N ARG A 207 -34.67 6.47 -32.11
CA ARG A 207 -35.17 6.12 -30.77
C ARG A 207 -34.91 7.23 -29.74
N ARG A 208 -34.01 8.17 -30.05
CA ARG A 208 -33.67 9.30 -29.16
C ARG A 208 -34.51 10.53 -29.53
N LYS A 209 -34.69 11.41 -28.54
CA LYS A 209 -35.34 12.71 -28.77
C LYS A 209 -34.44 13.56 -29.69
N ALA A 210 -34.91 13.83 -30.91
CA ALA A 210 -34.23 14.70 -31.85
C ALA A 210 -34.04 16.11 -31.26
N GLY A 211 -32.87 16.69 -31.50
CA GLY A 211 -32.51 18.02 -31.04
C GLY A 211 -32.24 18.14 -29.53
N ARG A 212 -32.21 17.02 -28.77
CA ARG A 212 -32.05 17.03 -27.30
C ARG A 212 -30.86 17.86 -26.83
N TYR A 213 -29.72 17.72 -27.49
CA TYR A 213 -28.45 18.34 -27.11
C TYR A 213 -28.11 19.59 -27.91
N ARG A 214 -29.08 20.17 -28.65
CA ARG A 214 -28.85 21.40 -29.44
C ARG A 214 -28.78 22.61 -28.54
N TYR A 215 -28.03 23.62 -28.99
CA TYR A 215 -27.96 24.91 -28.33
C TYR A 215 -29.36 25.53 -28.20
N PRO A 216 -29.82 25.89 -26.97
CA PRO A 216 -31.17 26.44 -26.77
C PRO A 216 -31.42 27.81 -27.41
N GLY A 217 -30.36 28.54 -27.77
CA GLY A 217 -30.42 29.86 -28.41
C GLY A 217 -29.97 30.99 -27.49
N VAL A 218 -29.40 32.04 -28.09
CA VAL A 218 -28.81 33.18 -27.37
C VAL A 218 -29.81 33.94 -26.50
N ASP A 219 -31.10 33.93 -26.87
CA ASP A 219 -32.17 34.62 -26.14
C ASP A 219 -32.69 33.83 -24.92
N LYS A 220 -32.27 32.57 -24.79
CA LYS A 220 -32.59 31.70 -23.65
C LYS A 220 -31.52 31.73 -22.57
N ASP A 221 -30.42 32.44 -22.80
CA ASP A 221 -29.40 32.71 -21.79
C ASP A 221 -29.72 34.04 -21.11
N ARG A 222 -30.24 33.95 -19.88
CA ARG A 222 -30.78 35.08 -19.14
C ARG A 222 -30.18 35.12 -17.74
N LEU A 223 -29.36 36.13 -17.49
CA LEU A 223 -28.89 36.51 -16.16
C LEU A 223 -29.67 37.75 -15.72
N PHE A 224 -30.39 37.67 -14.61
CA PHE A 224 -31.11 38.80 -14.04
C PHE A 224 -30.24 39.55 -13.02
N ALA A 225 -30.58 40.82 -12.78
CA ALA A 225 -29.97 41.62 -11.73
C ALA A 225 -30.13 40.95 -10.35
N ASP A 226 -29.14 41.14 -9.48
CA ASP A 226 -29.03 40.43 -8.20
C ASP A 226 -30.18 40.69 -7.22
N ASP A 227 -30.90 41.80 -7.39
CA ASP A 227 -32.06 42.22 -6.61
C ASP A 227 -33.39 41.78 -7.22
N TYR A 228 -33.36 41.14 -8.40
CA TYR A 228 -34.55 40.67 -9.08
C TYR A 228 -34.84 39.22 -8.73
N GLU A 229 -36.00 38.98 -8.11
CA GLU A 229 -36.45 37.64 -7.73
C GLU A 229 -37.43 37.06 -8.74
N HIS A 230 -37.38 35.74 -8.90
CA HIS A 230 -38.24 35.00 -9.81
C HIS A 230 -39.72 35.12 -9.40
N LYS A 231 -40.60 35.48 -10.34
CA LYS A 231 -42.00 35.90 -10.08
C LYS A 231 -42.98 34.78 -9.68
N GLY A 232 -42.51 33.57 -9.40
CA GLY A 232 -43.39 32.43 -9.14
C GLY A 232 -42.67 31.21 -8.59
N SER A 233 -43.25 30.03 -8.85
CA SER A 233 -42.60 28.78 -8.42
C SER A 233 -41.22 28.66 -9.06
N PRO A 234 -40.17 28.32 -8.29
CA PRO A 234 -38.80 28.19 -8.79
C PRO A 234 -38.63 27.18 -9.94
N ASP A 235 -39.60 26.29 -10.13
CA ASP A 235 -39.54 25.21 -11.11
C ASP A 235 -40.18 25.55 -12.45
N VAL A 236 -40.77 26.74 -12.58
CA VAL A 236 -41.44 27.23 -13.80
C VAL A 236 -40.51 28.17 -14.56
N GLU A 237 -40.46 28.05 -15.89
CA GLU A 237 -39.57 28.86 -16.74
C GLU A 237 -39.97 30.34 -16.77
N CYS A 238 -38.97 31.22 -16.94
CA CYS A 238 -39.14 32.69 -16.99
C CYS A 238 -40.17 33.15 -18.02
N ASP A 239 -40.21 32.50 -19.19
CA ASP A 239 -41.16 32.83 -20.26
C ASP A 239 -42.62 32.57 -19.85
N GLN A 240 -42.87 31.57 -19.01
CA GLN A 240 -44.21 31.24 -18.55
C GLN A 240 -44.68 32.17 -17.42
N LEU A 241 -43.74 32.69 -16.64
CA LEU A 241 -44.02 33.60 -15.52
C LEU A 241 -43.97 35.09 -15.89
N GLY A 242 -43.51 35.43 -17.11
CA GLY A 242 -43.40 36.81 -17.55
C GLY A 242 -42.38 37.60 -16.71
N CYS A 243 -41.20 37.02 -16.48
CA CYS A 243 -40.08 37.74 -15.88
C CYS A 243 -39.75 38.98 -16.72
N ASP A 244 -39.32 40.04 -16.04
CA ASP A 244 -39.12 41.36 -16.62
C ASP A 244 -37.75 41.42 -17.30
N ASP A 245 -37.74 41.28 -18.63
CA ASP A 245 -36.52 41.30 -19.42
C ASP A 245 -35.75 42.63 -19.32
N THR A 246 -36.36 43.72 -18.82
CA THR A 246 -35.64 44.98 -18.52
C THR A 246 -34.65 44.85 -17.36
N LYS A 247 -34.77 43.77 -16.57
CA LYS A 247 -33.89 43.43 -15.45
C LYS A 247 -32.75 42.49 -15.84
N LEU A 248 -32.60 42.18 -17.13
CA LEU A 248 -31.48 41.37 -17.62
C LEU A 248 -30.17 42.14 -17.57
N VAL A 249 -29.12 41.45 -17.09
CA VAL A 249 -27.74 41.95 -17.10
C VAL A 249 -27.19 41.83 -18.52
N PRO A 250 -26.71 42.91 -19.14
CA PRO A 250 -26.09 42.85 -20.47
C PRO A 250 -24.87 41.92 -20.48
N ARG A 251 -24.78 41.07 -21.52
CA ARG A 251 -23.68 40.12 -21.74
C ARG A 251 -23.06 40.37 -23.11
N GLN A 252 -21.76 40.63 -23.16
CA GLN A 252 -21.09 41.11 -24.36
C GLN A 252 -21.02 40.03 -25.44
N ARG A 253 -20.67 38.80 -25.07
CA ARG A 253 -20.53 37.66 -25.98
C ARG A 253 -21.89 37.28 -26.56
N LEU A 254 -22.94 37.25 -25.74
CA LEU A 254 -24.30 37.00 -26.23
C LEU A 254 -24.78 38.09 -27.19
N THR A 255 -24.50 39.37 -26.89
CA THR A 255 -24.89 40.50 -27.75
C THR A 255 -24.21 40.42 -29.11
N GLN A 256 -22.93 40.06 -29.15
CA GLN A 256 -22.17 39.88 -30.39
C GLN A 256 -22.73 38.74 -31.24
N HIS A 257 -22.96 37.57 -30.64
CA HIS A 257 -23.51 36.41 -31.35
C HIS A 257 -24.95 36.63 -31.83
N ARG A 258 -25.77 37.35 -31.05
CA ARG A 258 -27.12 37.78 -31.48
C ARG A 258 -27.05 38.67 -32.72
N ALA A 259 -26.14 39.63 -32.76
CA ALA A 259 -25.97 40.52 -33.91
C ALA A 259 -25.48 39.78 -35.16
N GLN A 260 -24.69 38.70 -34.99
CA GLN A 260 -24.14 37.90 -36.08
C GLN A 260 -25.08 36.76 -36.53
N GLY A 261 -26.13 36.45 -35.77
CA GLY A 261 -26.98 35.28 -36.02
C GLY A 261 -26.25 33.95 -35.83
N THR A 262 -25.21 33.93 -35.00
CA THR A 262 -24.37 32.75 -34.73
C THR A 262 -24.60 32.22 -33.32
N SER A 263 -24.18 30.98 -33.06
CA SER A 263 -24.15 30.41 -31.70
C SER A 263 -22.75 30.53 -31.11
N PRO A 264 -22.61 30.88 -29.83
CA PRO A 264 -21.31 30.86 -29.16
C PRO A 264 -20.81 29.43 -28.97
N ASP A 265 -19.53 29.21 -29.26
CA ASP A 265 -18.86 27.98 -28.85
C ASP A 265 -18.64 27.98 -27.32
N PRO A 266 -18.70 26.80 -26.67
CA PRO A 266 -18.45 26.68 -25.24
C PRO A 266 -17.03 27.11 -24.88
N GLN A 267 -16.90 27.93 -23.85
CA GLN A 267 -15.60 28.34 -23.30
C GLN A 267 -15.30 27.60 -22.01
N ILE A 268 -14.02 27.27 -21.80
CA ILE A 268 -13.53 26.59 -20.59
C ILE A 268 -13.14 27.64 -19.56
N HIS A 269 -13.56 27.52 -18.29
CA HIS A 269 -13.12 28.38 -17.20
C HIS A 269 -12.53 27.55 -16.06
N THR A 270 -11.25 27.74 -15.77
CA THR A 270 -10.56 27.02 -14.69
C THR A 270 -10.56 27.83 -13.39
N GLY A 271 -10.97 27.26 -12.27
CA GLY A 271 -11.01 27.99 -10.99
C GLY A 271 -11.49 27.15 -9.80
N ARG A 272 -11.86 27.82 -8.71
CA ARG A 272 -12.41 27.15 -7.51
C ARG A 272 -13.86 26.78 -7.74
N ILE A 273 -14.22 25.53 -7.48
CA ILE A 273 -15.60 25.04 -7.56
C ILE A 273 -16.09 24.69 -6.15
N GLY A 274 -17.28 25.14 -5.80
CA GLY A 274 -17.94 24.77 -4.54
C GLY A 274 -18.72 23.47 -4.70
N SER A 275 -18.60 22.56 -3.74
CA SER A 275 -19.36 21.32 -3.65
C SER A 275 -20.27 21.34 -2.42
N GLY A 276 -21.59 21.25 -2.62
CA GLY A 276 -22.60 21.36 -1.57
C GLY A 276 -23.79 20.46 -1.82
N ASP A 277 -24.52 20.07 -0.76
CA ASP A 277 -25.77 19.31 -0.87
C ASP A 277 -26.98 20.23 -1.05
N SER A 278 -26.81 21.53 -0.81
CA SER A 278 -27.85 22.55 -0.93
C SER A 278 -27.92 23.14 -2.35
N VAL A 279 -29.10 23.16 -2.95
CA VAL A 279 -29.33 23.83 -4.23
C VAL A 279 -29.30 25.35 -4.04
N MET A 280 -28.29 26.02 -4.58
CA MET A 280 -28.18 27.49 -4.53
C MET A 280 -29.27 28.14 -5.40
N ARG A 281 -30.15 28.93 -4.76
CA ARG A 281 -31.26 29.68 -5.38
C ARG A 281 -31.30 31.15 -4.95
N SER A 282 -30.17 31.73 -4.56
CA SER A 282 -30.09 33.09 -4.02
C SER A 282 -28.91 33.82 -4.60
N ALA A 283 -29.18 34.88 -5.37
CA ALA A 283 -28.15 35.74 -5.96
C ALA A 283 -27.24 36.35 -4.87
N GLN A 284 -27.81 36.73 -3.71
CA GLN A 284 -27.06 37.28 -2.58
C GLN A 284 -26.04 36.28 -2.01
N HIS A 285 -26.46 35.05 -1.72
CA HIS A 285 -25.56 34.02 -1.20
C HIS A 285 -24.53 33.57 -2.24
N ARG A 286 -24.93 33.44 -3.51
CA ARG A 286 -24.02 33.23 -4.64
C ARG A 286 -22.94 34.30 -4.70
N ASN A 287 -23.31 35.57 -4.56
CA ASN A 287 -22.37 36.69 -4.62
C ASN A 287 -21.34 36.65 -3.48
N ALA A 288 -21.73 36.18 -2.29
CA ALA A 288 -20.77 35.95 -1.20
C ALA A 288 -19.72 34.90 -1.58
N LEU A 289 -20.11 33.83 -2.28
CA LEU A 289 -19.18 32.83 -2.81
C LEU A 289 -18.30 33.37 -3.94
N ALA A 290 -18.85 34.27 -4.78
CA ALA A 290 -18.10 34.93 -5.84
C ALA A 290 -16.93 35.78 -5.29
N VAL A 291 -17.12 36.42 -4.13
CA VAL A 291 -16.05 37.17 -3.43
C VAL A 291 -14.89 36.26 -3.00
N GLU A 292 -15.16 34.99 -2.73
CA GLU A 292 -14.15 33.98 -2.38
C GLU A 292 -13.46 33.35 -3.60
N GLY A 293 -13.80 33.81 -4.80
CA GLY A 293 -13.24 33.31 -6.07
C GLY A 293 -13.85 31.99 -6.54
N ILE A 294 -15.03 31.60 -6.02
CA ILE A 294 -15.77 30.43 -6.51
C ILE A 294 -16.46 30.77 -7.81
N ILE A 295 -16.24 29.97 -8.85
CA ILE A 295 -16.77 30.19 -10.21
C ILE A 295 -17.97 29.30 -10.55
N GLY A 296 -18.26 28.30 -9.72
CA GLY A 296 -19.37 27.37 -9.93
C GLY A 296 -19.71 26.56 -8.68
N ILE A 297 -20.92 26.02 -8.66
CA ILE A 297 -21.46 25.20 -7.57
C ILE A 297 -22.02 23.89 -8.14
N GLU A 298 -21.53 22.77 -7.63
CA GLU A 298 -21.96 21.41 -7.98
C GLU A 298 -22.19 20.56 -6.71
N MET A 299 -22.64 19.31 -6.84
CA MET A 299 -23.15 18.53 -5.71
C MET A 299 -22.47 17.17 -5.49
N GLU A 300 -21.40 16.84 -6.22
CA GLU A 300 -20.85 15.48 -6.23
C GLU A 300 -19.34 15.40 -5.99
N GLY A 301 -18.58 16.37 -6.50
CA GLY A 301 -17.12 16.33 -6.62
C GLY A 301 -16.41 15.98 -5.33
N ALA A 302 -16.92 16.48 -4.20
CA ALA A 302 -16.37 16.27 -2.87
C ALA A 302 -16.37 14.79 -2.45
N GLY A 303 -17.36 14.01 -2.87
CA GLY A 303 -17.40 12.59 -2.57
C GLY A 303 -16.35 11.77 -3.32
N VAL A 304 -15.89 12.25 -4.48
CA VAL A 304 -14.91 11.54 -5.32
C VAL A 304 -13.48 12.02 -5.06
N TRP A 305 -13.32 13.29 -4.68
CA TRP A 305 -12.04 14.00 -4.64
C TRP A 305 -10.98 13.34 -3.74
N ASP A 306 -11.38 12.78 -2.60
CA ASP A 306 -10.45 12.20 -1.62
C ASP A 306 -10.04 10.75 -1.96
N LEU A 307 -10.70 10.10 -2.93
CA LEU A 307 -10.45 8.70 -3.29
C LEU A 307 -9.60 8.54 -4.55
N PHE A 308 -9.56 9.55 -5.42
CA PHE A 308 -8.83 9.51 -6.68
C PHE A 308 -8.16 10.86 -7.00
N PRO A 309 -7.06 10.88 -7.77
CA PRO A 309 -6.71 12.06 -8.54
C PRO A 309 -7.92 12.47 -9.39
N CYS A 310 -8.47 13.66 -9.14
CA CYS A 310 -9.79 14.03 -9.66
C CYS A 310 -9.76 15.38 -10.42
N ILE A 311 -10.53 15.48 -11.51
CA ILE A 311 -10.88 16.74 -12.17
C ILE A 311 -12.39 16.82 -12.28
N VAL A 312 -12.98 17.86 -11.71
CA VAL A 312 -14.40 18.17 -11.87
C VAL A 312 -14.58 18.99 -13.14
N VAL A 313 -15.41 18.49 -14.06
CA VAL A 313 -15.70 19.12 -15.36
C VAL A 313 -17.22 19.32 -15.48
N LYS A 314 -17.67 20.57 -15.38
CA LYS A 314 -19.11 20.86 -15.25
C LYS A 314 -19.59 21.88 -16.27
N GLY A 315 -20.66 21.56 -16.98
CA GLY A 315 -21.33 22.50 -17.89
C GLY A 315 -22.29 23.41 -17.13
N VAL A 316 -22.26 24.70 -17.41
CA VAL A 316 -23.11 25.69 -16.74
C VAL A 316 -24.54 25.61 -17.29
N CYS A 317 -25.51 25.26 -16.43
CA CYS A 317 -26.92 25.18 -16.82
C CYS A 317 -27.83 26.25 -16.17
N ASP A 318 -27.37 26.91 -15.11
CA ASP A 318 -28.02 28.08 -14.50
C ASP A 318 -26.99 28.97 -13.79
N TYR A 319 -27.42 30.09 -13.20
CA TYR A 319 -26.55 31.09 -12.57
C TYR A 319 -26.63 31.15 -11.03
N ALA A 320 -26.99 30.03 -10.38
CA ALA A 320 -27.06 29.94 -8.92
C ALA A 320 -27.96 31.01 -8.25
N ASP A 321 -28.97 31.50 -8.96
CA ASP A 321 -29.99 32.43 -8.47
C ASP A 321 -31.38 31.77 -8.46
N SER A 322 -32.42 32.56 -8.22
CA SER A 322 -33.80 32.07 -8.22
C SER A 322 -34.35 31.70 -9.60
N HIS A 323 -33.65 32.03 -10.70
CA HIS A 323 -34.07 31.80 -12.08
C HIS A 323 -33.45 30.51 -12.65
N LYS A 324 -33.95 29.35 -12.18
CA LYS A 324 -33.49 28.05 -12.65
C LYS A 324 -33.82 27.81 -14.13
N ASN A 325 -32.89 27.21 -14.87
CA ASN A 325 -33.04 26.99 -16.30
C ASN A 325 -32.85 25.51 -16.69
N LYS A 326 -33.93 24.73 -16.57
CA LYS A 326 -33.91 23.29 -16.86
C LYS A 326 -33.66 22.99 -18.34
N SER A 327 -34.01 23.90 -19.24
CA SER A 327 -33.84 23.72 -20.69
C SER A 327 -32.38 23.59 -21.12
N TRP A 328 -31.44 24.15 -20.33
CA TRP A 328 -30.00 24.12 -20.64
C TRP A 328 -29.29 22.86 -20.16
N GLN A 329 -29.90 22.05 -19.29
CA GLN A 329 -29.20 20.90 -18.69
C GLN A 329 -28.71 19.88 -19.72
N ASP A 330 -29.48 19.62 -20.79
CA ASP A 330 -29.02 18.70 -21.83
C ASP A 330 -27.82 19.32 -22.59
N TYR A 331 -27.92 20.56 -23.07
CA TYR A 331 -26.82 21.23 -23.76
C TYR A 331 -25.56 21.33 -22.89
N ALA A 332 -25.69 21.77 -21.64
CA ALA A 332 -24.59 21.87 -20.69
C ALA A 332 -23.94 20.49 -20.39
N ALA A 333 -24.73 19.43 -20.29
CA ALA A 333 -24.19 18.07 -20.16
C ALA A 333 -23.38 17.66 -21.40
N ALA A 334 -23.84 18.02 -22.61
CA ALA A 334 -23.13 17.76 -23.85
C ALA A 334 -21.84 18.57 -23.97
N THR A 335 -21.82 19.84 -23.57
CA THR A 335 -20.60 20.66 -23.59
C THR A 335 -19.58 20.12 -22.57
N ALA A 336 -20.02 19.77 -21.36
CA ALA A 336 -19.17 19.13 -20.35
C ALA A 336 -18.54 17.84 -20.86
N ALA A 337 -19.35 16.92 -21.41
CA ALA A 337 -18.86 15.66 -21.96
C ALA A 337 -17.88 15.86 -23.14
N SER A 338 -18.14 16.86 -24.00
CA SER A 338 -17.27 17.19 -25.13
C SER A 338 -15.91 17.73 -24.68
N VAL A 339 -15.91 18.60 -23.67
CA VAL A 339 -14.67 19.08 -23.02
C VAL A 339 -13.96 17.95 -22.30
N SER A 340 -14.66 17.06 -21.60
CA SER A 340 -14.04 15.88 -20.97
C SER A 340 -13.32 15.00 -21.98
N LYS A 341 -13.91 14.77 -23.16
CA LYS A 341 -13.26 14.03 -24.24
C LYS A 341 -12.00 14.75 -24.75
N ALA A 342 -12.12 16.04 -25.07
CA ALA A 342 -10.98 16.84 -25.54
C ALA A 342 -9.85 16.93 -24.49
N LEU A 343 -10.20 17.03 -23.20
CA LEU A 343 -9.24 16.97 -22.10
C LEU A 343 -8.48 15.64 -22.09
N LEU A 344 -9.17 14.51 -22.23
CA LEU A 344 -8.53 13.20 -22.25
C LEU A 344 -7.61 12.99 -23.47
N ASP A 345 -7.93 13.57 -24.63
CA ASP A 345 -7.05 13.54 -25.79
C ASP A 345 -5.74 14.31 -25.57
N GLN A 346 -5.78 15.35 -24.72
CA GLN A 346 -4.62 16.16 -24.35
C GLN A 346 -3.91 15.71 -23.07
N TYR A 347 -4.53 14.81 -22.31
CA TYR A 347 -4.03 14.34 -21.03
C TYR A 347 -3.00 13.24 -21.25
N GLU A 348 -1.76 13.50 -20.81
CA GLU A 348 -0.64 12.57 -20.99
C GLU A 348 -0.64 11.39 -20.00
N GLY A 349 -1.44 11.46 -18.94
CA GLY A 349 -1.50 10.43 -17.90
C GLY A 349 -0.18 10.29 -17.14
N THR A 350 -0.17 9.43 -16.12
CA THR A 350 1.05 8.68 -15.83
C THR A 350 1.33 7.84 -17.07
N LYS A 351 2.53 7.92 -17.65
CA LYS A 351 2.86 7.29 -18.95
C LYS A 351 2.21 5.90 -19.00
N ARG A 352 1.20 5.73 -19.87
CA ARG A 352 0.77 4.41 -20.34
C ARG A 352 2.05 3.80 -20.86
N ASN A 353 2.69 2.94 -20.08
CA ASN A 353 3.91 2.29 -20.53
C ASN A 353 3.47 1.63 -21.84
N PRO A 354 3.95 2.01 -23.03
CA PRO A 354 3.41 1.44 -24.26
C PRO A 354 3.62 -0.08 -24.32
N HIS A 355 4.42 -0.59 -23.39
CA HIS A 355 4.65 -1.98 -23.04
C HIS A 355 3.53 -2.65 -22.21
N SER A 356 2.59 -1.94 -21.55
CA SER A 356 1.56 -2.57 -20.70
C SER A 356 0.36 -3.14 -21.47
N ALA A 357 0.10 -2.70 -22.71
CA ALA A 357 -1.01 -3.20 -23.52
C ALA A 357 -0.60 -4.12 -24.69
N ARG A 358 0.71 -4.23 -25.01
CA ARG A 358 1.15 -5.13 -26.08
C ARG A 358 2.46 -5.88 -25.85
N GLU A 359 2.93 -5.83 -24.62
CA GLU A 359 4.04 -6.65 -24.18
C GLU A 359 3.63 -7.18 -22.79
N ARG A 360 3.18 -8.43 -22.67
CA ARG A 360 4.18 -9.47 -22.33
C ARG A 360 5.58 -9.15 -22.87
N SER A 361 6.17 -8.08 -22.36
CA SER A 361 7.55 -8.06 -21.95
C SER A 361 7.36 -8.39 -20.48
N THR A 362 7.67 -9.59 -20.04
CA THR A 362 9.08 -9.81 -19.72
C THR A 362 9.75 -8.49 -19.28
N THR A 363 9.23 -7.80 -18.24
CA THR A 363 10.11 -7.69 -17.08
C THR A 363 10.65 -9.10 -16.95
N PRO A 364 11.92 -9.35 -17.35
CA PRO A 364 12.43 -10.72 -17.38
C PRO A 364 11.97 -11.29 -16.06
N ALA A 365 11.14 -12.35 -16.12
CA ALA A 365 10.42 -12.84 -14.94
C ALA A 365 11.44 -12.78 -13.81
N PRO A 366 11.17 -12.01 -12.73
CA PRO A 366 12.22 -11.44 -11.87
C PRO A 366 13.28 -12.49 -11.71
N ALA A 367 14.53 -12.17 -12.09
CA ALA A 367 15.56 -13.20 -12.13
C ALA A 367 15.52 -13.94 -10.79
N PRO A 368 15.52 -15.29 -10.79
CA PRO A 368 15.36 -16.06 -9.57
C PRO A 368 16.28 -15.53 -8.49
N PHE A 369 15.64 -14.97 -7.47
CA PHE A 369 16.32 -14.30 -6.39
C PHE A 369 16.23 -15.14 -5.13
N LEU A 370 17.02 -14.71 -4.16
CA LEU A 370 17.15 -15.32 -2.87
C LEU A 370 17.00 -14.21 -1.84
N ASN A 371 15.78 -14.05 -1.30
CA ASN A 371 15.51 -13.03 -0.29
C ASN A 371 15.80 -13.61 1.09
N GLY A 372 16.71 -13.02 1.88
CA GLY A 372 17.00 -13.50 3.23
C GLY A 372 18.47 -13.41 3.67
N PRO A 373 18.82 -13.98 4.85
CA PRO A 373 20.12 -13.77 5.49
C PRO A 373 21.19 -14.69 4.92
N PHE A 374 21.69 -14.35 3.73
CA PHE A 374 22.64 -15.18 2.98
C PHE A 374 24.05 -14.62 2.92
N GLN A 375 24.64 -14.23 4.06
CA GLN A 375 26.09 -14.04 4.17
C GLN A 375 26.85 -15.38 4.21
N PRO A 376 27.92 -15.56 3.40
CA PRO A 376 28.76 -16.77 3.42
C PRO A 376 29.13 -17.17 4.86
N ASP A 377 29.15 -18.47 5.12
CA ASP A 377 29.59 -19.00 6.41
C ASP A 377 30.80 -19.86 6.16
N ASP A 378 31.96 -19.23 6.19
CA ASP A 378 33.22 -19.91 5.91
C ASP A 378 33.54 -20.97 6.98
N ASP A 379 32.91 -20.86 8.16
CA ASP A 379 33.07 -21.78 9.28
C ASP A 379 32.04 -22.91 9.30
N PHE A 380 31.11 -22.94 8.34
CA PHE A 380 30.02 -23.92 8.34
C PHE A 380 30.53 -25.35 8.17
N VAL A 381 30.12 -26.22 9.08
CA VAL A 381 30.40 -27.66 9.01
C VAL A 381 29.25 -28.38 8.33
N GLU A 382 29.57 -29.13 7.27
CA GLU A 382 28.60 -29.89 6.50
C GLU A 382 27.95 -31.02 7.29
N ARG A 383 26.64 -31.20 7.05
CA ARG A 383 25.85 -32.34 7.53
C ARG A 383 25.19 -33.01 6.34
N GLU A 384 26.01 -33.72 5.57
CA GLU A 384 25.62 -34.28 4.28
C GLU A 384 24.40 -35.21 4.38
N GLU A 385 24.25 -35.97 5.47
CA GLU A 385 23.09 -36.84 5.67
C GLU A 385 21.76 -36.06 5.62
N ILE A 386 21.72 -34.87 6.21
CA ILE A 386 20.52 -34.02 6.26
C ILE A 386 20.28 -33.35 4.91
N THR A 387 21.33 -32.81 4.28
CA THR A 387 21.24 -32.18 2.96
C THR A 387 20.78 -33.19 1.90
N ASN A 388 21.33 -34.39 1.90
CA ASN A 388 20.95 -35.47 0.99
C ASN A 388 19.50 -35.93 1.26
N TRP A 389 19.11 -36.01 2.53
CA TRP A 389 17.74 -36.34 2.89
C TRP A 389 16.76 -35.26 2.38
N LEU A 390 17.03 -33.97 2.60
CA LEU A 390 16.21 -32.86 2.10
C LEU A 390 16.06 -32.94 0.56
N HIS A 391 17.18 -33.14 -0.15
CA HIS A 391 17.17 -33.29 -1.60
C HIS A 391 16.31 -34.47 -2.05
N SER A 392 16.38 -35.61 -1.34
CA SER A 392 15.57 -36.78 -1.66
C SER A 392 14.07 -36.58 -1.44
N LYS A 393 13.68 -35.81 -0.41
CA LYS A 393 12.26 -35.56 -0.08
C LYS A 393 11.63 -34.46 -0.91
N LEU A 394 12.44 -33.54 -1.41
CA LEU A 394 12.00 -32.38 -2.19
C LEU A 394 12.25 -32.55 -3.69
N LYS A 395 12.35 -33.81 -4.16
CA LYS A 395 12.56 -34.12 -5.58
C LYS A 395 11.32 -33.82 -6.42
N ASP A 396 10.14 -34.12 -5.89
CA ASP A 396 8.85 -33.90 -6.57
C ASP A 396 8.27 -32.54 -6.17
N LYS A 397 7.51 -31.91 -7.09
CA LYS A 397 6.83 -30.62 -6.82
C LYS A 397 5.67 -30.79 -5.83
N GLY A 398 5.39 -29.74 -5.05
CA GLY A 398 4.31 -29.75 -4.06
C GLY A 398 4.66 -30.48 -2.77
N THR A 399 5.92 -30.90 -2.62
CA THR A 399 6.40 -31.60 -1.43
C THR A 399 6.79 -30.62 -0.33
N ARG A 400 6.69 -31.12 0.91
CA ARG A 400 7.08 -30.38 2.11
C ARG A 400 7.99 -31.24 2.95
N ALA A 401 9.06 -30.64 3.45
CA ALA A 401 9.97 -31.27 4.40
C ALA A 401 10.21 -30.35 5.59
N ALA A 402 10.44 -30.93 6.76
CA ALA A 402 10.75 -30.14 7.95
C ALA A 402 12.01 -30.62 8.66
N LEU A 403 12.75 -29.66 9.19
CA LEU A 403 13.82 -29.87 10.16
C LEU A 403 13.26 -29.53 11.54
N VAL A 404 13.16 -30.52 12.41
CA VAL A 404 12.63 -30.37 13.76
C VAL A 404 13.72 -30.65 14.78
N GLY A 405 13.81 -29.84 15.85
CA GLY A 405 14.81 -30.09 16.89
C GLY A 405 14.95 -28.92 17.84
N PHE A 406 15.77 -29.10 18.88
CA PHE A 406 15.98 -28.10 19.92
C PHE A 406 16.56 -26.78 19.38
N GLY A 407 16.43 -25.69 20.14
CA GLY A 407 17.07 -24.42 19.80
C GLY A 407 18.59 -24.57 19.70
N GLY A 408 19.24 -23.81 18.82
CA GLY A 408 20.70 -23.78 18.71
C GLY A 408 21.37 -24.94 17.96
N VAL A 409 20.64 -25.99 17.56
CA VAL A 409 21.20 -27.14 16.79
C VAL A 409 21.49 -26.85 15.31
N GLY A 410 21.25 -25.62 14.85
CA GLY A 410 21.62 -25.19 13.49
C GLY A 410 20.57 -25.42 12.39
N LYS A 411 19.30 -25.66 12.71
CA LYS A 411 18.22 -25.89 11.72
C LYS A 411 18.14 -24.79 10.66
N SER A 412 18.10 -23.52 11.07
CA SER A 412 18.06 -22.38 10.15
C SER A 412 19.34 -22.32 9.30
N ARG A 413 20.50 -22.73 9.84
CA ARG A 413 21.75 -22.75 9.09
C ARG A 413 21.79 -23.85 8.04
N LEU A 414 21.24 -25.03 8.36
CA LEU A 414 21.03 -26.12 7.40
C LEU A 414 20.06 -25.70 6.28
N ALA A 415 18.98 -24.99 6.62
CA ALA A 415 18.04 -24.44 5.64
C ALA A 415 18.70 -23.40 4.72
N ILE A 416 19.52 -22.49 5.28
CA ILE A 416 20.33 -21.52 4.52
C ILE A 416 21.29 -22.24 3.56
N ARG A 417 22.01 -23.27 4.04
CA ARG A 417 22.93 -24.06 3.20
C ARG A 417 22.20 -24.75 2.06
N TYR A 418 21.06 -25.36 2.35
CA TYR A 418 20.22 -26.03 1.35
C TYR A 418 19.71 -25.04 0.29
N ALA A 419 19.17 -23.88 0.71
CA ALA A 419 18.75 -22.81 -0.20
C ALA A 419 19.86 -22.39 -1.16
N ARG A 420 21.07 -22.14 -0.65
CA ARG A 420 22.22 -21.80 -1.49
C ARG A 420 22.59 -22.90 -2.47
N ASN A 421 22.56 -24.15 -2.03
CA ASN A 421 22.86 -25.26 -2.91
C ASN A 421 21.83 -25.35 -4.05
N ILE A 422 20.54 -25.12 -3.76
CA ILE A 422 19.48 -25.03 -4.78
C ILE A 422 19.74 -23.86 -5.73
N GLN A 423 20.04 -22.67 -5.23
CA GLN A 423 20.35 -21.52 -6.10
C GLN A 423 21.55 -21.79 -7.01
N ARG A 424 22.58 -22.49 -6.52
CA ARG A 424 23.77 -22.85 -7.29
C ARG A 424 23.52 -23.95 -8.33
N THR A 425 22.74 -24.96 -7.97
CA THR A 425 22.50 -26.15 -8.82
C THR A 425 21.30 -25.98 -9.76
N SER A 426 20.34 -25.14 -9.37
CA SER A 426 19.11 -24.80 -10.08
C SER A 426 18.93 -23.27 -10.03
N PRO A 427 19.75 -22.50 -10.76
CA PRO A 427 19.71 -21.04 -10.77
C PRO A 427 18.41 -20.46 -11.33
N GLN A 428 17.54 -21.31 -11.90
CA GLN A 428 16.20 -20.95 -12.35
C GLN A 428 15.13 -21.01 -11.24
N THR A 429 15.50 -21.47 -10.04
CA THR A 429 14.58 -21.66 -8.91
C THR A 429 14.54 -20.43 -8.00
N PHE A 430 13.35 -19.89 -7.78
CA PHE A 430 13.12 -18.82 -6.80
C PHE A 430 13.24 -19.38 -5.38
N VAL A 431 13.98 -18.71 -4.50
CA VAL A 431 14.08 -19.13 -3.11
C VAL A 431 13.49 -18.03 -2.21
N LEU A 432 12.33 -18.35 -1.64
CA LEU A 432 11.48 -17.43 -0.89
C LEU A 432 11.61 -17.69 0.62
N TRP A 433 12.34 -16.84 1.35
CA TRP A 433 12.46 -16.95 2.80
C TRP A 433 11.33 -16.22 3.51
N VAL A 434 10.67 -16.90 4.44
CA VAL A 434 9.54 -16.38 5.22
C VAL A 434 9.81 -16.61 6.70
N TYR A 435 9.73 -15.55 7.49
CA TYR A 435 9.84 -15.65 8.94
C TYR A 435 8.47 -15.99 9.55
N ALA A 436 8.36 -17.17 10.15
CA ALA A 436 7.12 -17.71 10.69
C ALA A 436 7.04 -17.68 12.23
N GLY A 437 7.83 -16.81 12.87
CA GLY A 437 7.87 -16.70 14.33
C GLY A 437 6.66 -15.98 14.94
N THR A 438 6.01 -15.09 14.19
CA THR A 438 4.77 -14.39 14.58
C THR A 438 3.93 -14.11 13.33
N GLN A 439 2.63 -13.82 13.48
CA GLN A 439 1.75 -13.50 12.36
C GLN A 439 2.18 -12.21 11.64
N GLY A 440 2.62 -11.19 12.39
CA GLY A 440 3.11 -9.93 11.81
C GLY A 440 4.33 -10.12 10.91
N LEU A 441 5.30 -10.94 11.32
CA LEU A 441 6.49 -11.24 10.53
C LEU A 441 6.20 -12.13 9.33
N PHE A 442 5.24 -13.04 9.47
CA PHE A 442 4.77 -13.85 8.37
C PHE A 442 4.21 -12.93 7.28
N MET A 443 3.28 -12.04 7.64
CA MET A 443 2.65 -11.11 6.70
C MET A 443 3.63 -10.10 6.10
N SER A 444 4.57 -9.56 6.89
CA SER A 444 5.61 -8.67 6.35
C SER A 444 6.56 -9.39 5.39
N SER A 445 6.92 -10.65 5.66
CA SER A 445 7.72 -11.45 4.73
C SER A 445 7.03 -11.60 3.36
N PHE A 446 5.71 -11.81 3.34
CA PHE A 446 4.94 -11.86 2.09
C PHE A 446 4.82 -10.52 1.39
N ARG A 447 4.80 -9.40 2.12
CA ARG A 447 4.85 -8.05 1.51
C ARG A 447 6.20 -7.82 0.84
N ASN A 448 7.30 -8.15 1.50
CA ASN A 448 8.63 -8.03 0.91
C ASN A 448 8.79 -8.95 -0.30
N ILE A 449 8.27 -10.19 -0.24
CA ILE A 449 8.25 -11.09 -1.40
C ILE A 449 7.43 -10.48 -2.54
N ALA A 450 6.27 -9.89 -2.25
CA ALA A 450 5.43 -9.25 -3.25
C ALA A 450 6.10 -8.02 -3.88
N GLU A 451 6.81 -7.23 -3.09
CA GLU A 451 7.63 -6.10 -3.53
C GLU A 451 8.77 -6.56 -4.45
N GLU A 452 9.59 -7.52 -4.04
CA GLU A 452 10.71 -8.05 -4.82
C GLU A 452 10.25 -8.71 -6.13
N LEU A 453 9.05 -9.29 -6.11
CA LEU A 453 8.40 -9.84 -7.30
C LEU A 453 7.74 -8.78 -8.20
N GLY A 454 7.68 -7.52 -7.76
CA GLY A 454 7.00 -6.43 -8.45
C GLY A 454 5.51 -6.69 -8.64
N LEU A 455 4.84 -7.27 -7.64
CA LEU A 455 3.42 -7.62 -7.72
C LEU A 455 2.55 -6.39 -7.50
N ASP A 456 1.71 -6.04 -8.48
CA ASP A 456 0.76 -4.94 -8.35
C ASP A 456 -0.09 -5.03 -7.06
N GLY A 457 -0.11 -3.95 -6.27
CA GLY A 457 -0.84 -3.85 -5.02
C GLY A 457 -0.10 -4.34 -3.77
N TRP A 458 1.21 -4.62 -3.84
CA TRP A 458 2.03 -5.01 -2.68
C TRP A 458 2.13 -3.91 -1.59
N ASP A 459 2.06 -2.64 -2.00
CA ASP A 459 2.16 -1.43 -1.18
C ASP A 459 0.81 -0.99 -0.58
N ASN A 460 -0.29 -1.63 -0.97
CA ASN A 460 -1.62 -1.36 -0.45
C ASN A 460 -1.82 -2.06 0.91
N SER A 461 -2.05 -1.28 1.97
CA SER A 461 -2.26 -1.79 3.33
C SER A 461 -3.45 -2.73 3.46
N GLU A 462 -4.48 -2.53 2.62
CA GLU A 462 -5.73 -3.31 2.61
C GLU A 462 -5.70 -4.51 1.65
N ALA A 463 -4.60 -4.70 0.90
CA ALA A 463 -4.48 -5.82 -0.02
C ALA A 463 -4.20 -7.14 0.71
N ASP A 464 -4.89 -8.20 0.27
CA ASP A 464 -4.58 -9.57 0.69
C ASP A 464 -3.30 -10.04 0.00
N VAL A 465 -2.16 -9.71 0.61
CA VAL A 465 -0.82 -10.01 0.09
C VAL A 465 -0.59 -11.51 -0.12
N LEU A 466 -1.20 -12.36 0.71
CA LEU A 466 -1.13 -13.82 0.56
C LEU A 466 -1.81 -14.26 -0.74
N ARG A 467 -2.96 -13.68 -1.08
CA ARG A 467 -3.60 -13.93 -2.39
C ARG A 467 -2.77 -13.44 -3.56
N LEU A 468 -2.11 -12.28 -3.45
CA LEU A 468 -1.23 -11.75 -4.49
C LEU A 468 -0.08 -12.73 -4.77
N VAL A 469 0.64 -13.13 -3.73
CA VAL A 469 1.76 -14.06 -3.85
C VAL A 469 1.28 -15.44 -4.30
N LEU A 470 0.15 -15.94 -3.79
CA LEU A 470 -0.40 -17.23 -4.20
C LEU A 470 -0.75 -17.24 -5.69
N LYS A 471 -1.35 -16.15 -6.20
CA LYS A 471 -1.65 -15.99 -7.63
C LYS A 471 -0.36 -16.02 -8.45
N TRP A 472 0.73 -15.44 -7.95
CA TRP A 472 2.04 -15.47 -8.61
C TRP A 472 2.72 -16.84 -8.57
N LEU A 473 2.51 -17.63 -7.51
CA LEU A 473 3.04 -19.01 -7.38
C LEU A 473 2.29 -20.03 -8.27
N ARG A 474 1.11 -19.68 -8.79
CA ARG A 474 0.21 -20.55 -9.56
C ARG A 474 0.48 -20.70 -11.09
N PRO A 475 1.17 -19.80 -11.84
CA PRO A 475 1.36 -19.96 -13.29
C PRO A 475 2.53 -20.90 -13.68
N GLY A 476 2.47 -21.41 -14.92
CA GLY A 476 3.33 -22.47 -15.45
C GLY A 476 4.85 -22.23 -15.47
N ASN A 477 5.58 -23.36 -15.37
CA ASN A 477 7.04 -23.53 -15.54
C ASN A 477 7.98 -22.69 -14.64
N ARG A 478 7.52 -22.24 -13.46
CA ARG A 478 8.40 -21.63 -12.44
C ARG A 478 8.71 -22.65 -11.35
N ASP A 479 9.98 -22.80 -11.03
CA ASP A 479 10.42 -23.58 -9.87
C ASP A 479 10.63 -22.63 -8.70
N TRP A 480 10.05 -22.96 -7.55
CA TRP A 480 10.25 -22.18 -6.34
C TRP A 480 10.39 -23.09 -5.12
N LEU A 481 11.22 -22.63 -4.18
CA LEU A 481 11.44 -23.20 -2.86
C LEU A 481 11.09 -22.13 -1.83
N MET A 482 10.15 -22.43 -0.94
CA MET A 482 9.81 -21.56 0.19
C MET A 482 10.44 -22.11 1.47
N ILE A 483 11.09 -21.26 2.26
CA ILE A 483 11.61 -21.61 3.58
C ILE A 483 10.78 -20.90 4.65
N LEU A 484 10.04 -21.67 5.45
CA LEU A 484 9.35 -21.17 6.64
C LEU A 484 10.28 -21.34 7.85
N ASP A 485 10.96 -20.26 8.24
CA ASP A 485 11.90 -20.28 9.36
C ASP A 485 11.21 -19.97 10.69
N ASN A 486 11.52 -20.75 11.72
CA ASN A 486 11.04 -20.55 13.09
C ASN A 486 9.51 -20.69 13.24
N ALA A 487 8.92 -21.66 12.54
CA ALA A 487 7.49 -22.00 12.61
C ALA A 487 7.17 -22.79 13.90
N ASP A 488 7.31 -22.14 15.05
CA ASP A 488 7.18 -22.77 16.37
C ASP A 488 5.78 -22.66 16.98
N ASP A 489 5.06 -21.59 16.62
CA ASP A 489 3.73 -21.28 17.14
C ASP A 489 2.64 -21.64 16.12
N ILE A 490 1.64 -22.38 16.59
CA ILE A 490 0.53 -22.81 15.74
C ILE A 490 -0.47 -21.68 15.49
N ASP A 491 -0.59 -20.73 16.42
CA ASP A 491 -1.57 -19.65 16.36
C ASP A 491 -1.25 -18.67 15.22
N VAL A 492 0.02 -18.62 14.77
CA VAL A 492 0.45 -17.93 13.54
C VAL A 492 -0.28 -18.45 12.30
N PHE A 493 -0.62 -19.74 12.28
CA PHE A 493 -1.22 -20.40 11.12
C PHE A 493 -2.71 -20.70 11.29
N ASP A 494 -3.13 -20.97 12.52
CA ASP A 494 -4.47 -21.42 12.88
C ASP A 494 -4.94 -20.70 14.16
N PRO A 495 -5.25 -19.39 14.08
CA PRO A 495 -5.61 -18.59 15.25
C PRO A 495 -6.90 -19.09 15.91
N LYS A 496 -6.93 -19.03 17.24
CA LYS A 496 -8.04 -19.54 18.05
C LYS A 496 -9.35 -18.78 17.79
N PRO A 497 -10.52 -19.42 18.00
CA PRO A 497 -11.82 -18.80 17.75
C PRO A 497 -12.07 -17.50 18.51
N ASP A 498 -11.54 -17.33 19.73
CA ASP A 498 -11.81 -16.17 20.59
C ASP A 498 -11.08 -14.88 20.13
N GLU A 499 -10.08 -14.99 19.25
CA GLU A 499 -9.44 -13.85 18.57
C GLU A 499 -10.04 -13.60 17.17
N ARG A 500 -11.02 -14.41 16.75
CA ARG A 500 -11.87 -14.05 15.60
C ARG A 500 -12.82 -12.98 16.13
N ASN A 501 -12.55 -11.72 15.81
CA ASN A 501 -13.47 -10.62 16.09
C ASN A 501 -14.92 -11.05 15.85
N ASP A 502 -15.65 -11.27 16.94
CA ASP A 502 -17.10 -11.46 16.97
C ASP A 502 -17.74 -10.09 16.69
N LEU A 503 -17.70 -9.71 15.42
CA LEU A 503 -18.66 -8.80 14.80
C LEU A 503 -19.40 -9.61 13.74
N SER A 504 -20.13 -10.61 14.20
CA SER A 504 -21.21 -11.22 13.45
C SER A 504 -22.38 -10.24 13.38
N THR A 505 -22.35 -9.35 12.39
CA THR A 505 -23.56 -8.85 11.72
C THR A 505 -23.45 -9.18 10.24
N GLY A 506 -24.44 -9.90 9.73
CA GLY A 506 -24.35 -10.65 8.49
C GLY A 506 -24.20 -9.79 7.22
N ALA A 507 -23.08 -10.00 6.53
CA ALA A 507 -22.96 -10.21 5.07
C ALA A 507 -21.50 -10.60 4.80
N ALA A 508 -21.27 -11.70 4.07
CA ALA A 508 -19.94 -12.30 3.93
C ALA A 508 -19.03 -11.47 2.99
N SER A 509 -18.23 -10.58 3.58
CA SER A 509 -16.99 -10.09 2.95
C SER A 509 -16.10 -11.28 2.59
N PRO A 510 -15.38 -11.31 1.45
CA PRO A 510 -14.47 -12.40 1.13
C PRO A 510 -13.35 -12.45 2.17
N ARG A 511 -13.48 -13.36 3.13
CA ARG A 511 -12.57 -13.58 4.26
C ARG A 511 -11.10 -13.49 3.82
N ALA A 512 -10.31 -12.66 4.50
CA ALA A 512 -8.87 -12.58 4.30
C ALA A 512 -8.28 -13.99 4.28
N MET A 513 -7.36 -14.25 3.34
CA MET A 513 -6.73 -15.56 3.25
C MET A 513 -5.90 -15.83 4.51
N GLU A 514 -6.19 -16.93 5.18
CA GLU A 514 -5.43 -17.34 6.36
C GLU A 514 -4.09 -17.99 5.95
N PRO A 515 -3.02 -17.86 6.74
CA PRO A 515 -1.72 -18.46 6.46
C PRO A 515 -1.77 -19.98 6.17
N LEU A 516 -2.57 -20.74 6.93
CA LEU A 516 -2.71 -22.18 6.71
C LEU A 516 -3.41 -22.50 5.38
N ASP A 517 -4.43 -21.73 5.00
CA ASP A 517 -5.14 -21.88 3.72
C ASP A 517 -4.22 -21.51 2.54
N PHE A 518 -3.45 -20.43 2.67
CA PHE A 518 -2.40 -20.07 1.72
C PHE A 518 -1.44 -21.24 1.49
N LEU A 519 -0.88 -21.79 2.58
CA LEU A 519 0.10 -22.87 2.48
C LEU A 519 -0.53 -24.10 1.82
N HIS A 520 -1.73 -24.54 2.21
CA HIS A 520 -2.41 -25.69 1.59
C HIS A 520 -2.66 -25.54 0.08
N ARG A 521 -2.79 -24.31 -0.41
CA ARG A 521 -3.01 -24.01 -1.83
C ARG A 521 -1.72 -23.93 -2.65
N CYS A 522 -0.55 -23.95 -2.01
CA CYS A 522 0.76 -23.99 -2.67
C CYS A 522 1.10 -25.42 -3.10
N GLN A 523 0.86 -25.75 -4.38
CA GLN A 523 1.02 -27.11 -4.92
C GLN A 523 2.13 -27.27 -5.97
N ASN A 524 2.68 -26.17 -6.49
CA ASN A 524 3.57 -26.18 -7.67
C ASN A 524 5.05 -25.92 -7.35
N GLY A 525 5.45 -26.01 -6.09
CA GLY A 525 6.83 -25.85 -5.62
C GLY A 525 7.00 -26.47 -4.24
N ASN A 526 8.17 -26.27 -3.63
CA ASN A 526 8.59 -27.03 -2.46
C ASN A 526 8.67 -26.15 -1.22
N ILE A 527 8.35 -26.71 -0.05
CA ILE A 527 8.40 -25.97 1.22
C ILE A 527 9.34 -26.69 2.20
N VAL A 528 10.32 -25.95 2.72
CA VAL A 528 11.17 -26.38 3.86
C VAL A 528 10.72 -25.62 5.10
N ILE A 529 10.54 -26.35 6.20
CA ILE A 529 10.09 -25.77 7.47
C ILE A 529 11.16 -26.00 8.53
N THR A 530 11.54 -24.97 9.28
CA THR A 530 12.34 -25.12 10.51
C THR A 530 11.45 -24.87 11.71
N SER A 531 11.47 -25.78 12.69
CA SER A 531 10.62 -25.67 13.88
C SER A 531 11.24 -26.41 15.07
N ARG A 532 10.90 -25.99 16.28
CA ARG A 532 11.10 -26.75 17.53
C ARG A 532 9.92 -27.69 17.81
N SER A 533 8.79 -27.50 17.12
CA SER A 533 7.52 -28.16 17.40
C SER A 533 7.12 -29.16 16.31
N GLU A 534 7.22 -30.46 16.62
CA GLU A 534 6.66 -31.50 15.73
C GLU A 534 5.15 -31.32 15.51
N ARG A 535 4.44 -30.78 16.50
CA ARG A 535 3.00 -30.53 16.43
C ARG A 535 2.66 -29.54 15.32
N VAL A 536 3.40 -28.42 15.24
CA VAL A 536 3.20 -27.41 14.19
C VAL A 536 3.49 -28.01 12.82
N VAL A 537 4.62 -28.70 12.68
CA VAL A 537 5.02 -29.34 11.42
C VAL A 537 3.98 -30.34 10.91
N LYS A 538 3.40 -31.16 11.80
CA LYS A 538 2.32 -32.10 11.44
C LYS A 538 1.07 -31.34 10.95
N ARG A 539 0.71 -30.22 11.59
CA ARG A 539 -0.44 -29.39 11.19
C ARG A 539 -0.23 -28.71 9.84
N LEU A 540 1.00 -28.35 9.48
CA LEU A 540 1.37 -27.74 8.19
C LEU A 540 1.40 -28.73 7.01
N GLY A 541 0.98 -29.98 7.22
CA GLY A 541 0.81 -30.97 6.16
C GLY A 541 2.10 -31.67 5.71
N VAL A 542 3.15 -31.64 6.54
CA VAL A 542 4.42 -32.35 6.26
C VAL A 542 4.29 -33.87 6.41
N GLY A 543 3.25 -34.35 7.10
CA GLY A 543 3.04 -35.80 7.33
C GLY A 543 4.22 -36.42 8.09
N VAL A 544 4.84 -37.46 7.50
CA VAL A 544 6.02 -38.15 8.05
C VAL A 544 7.34 -37.60 7.51
N HIS A 545 7.32 -36.55 6.68
CA HIS A 545 8.51 -36.03 6.01
C HIS A 545 9.26 -34.99 6.84
N TYR A 546 9.56 -35.31 8.10
CA TYR A 546 10.39 -34.47 8.96
C TYR A 546 11.64 -35.21 9.46
N TRP A 547 12.73 -34.47 9.63
CA TRP A 547 13.99 -34.96 10.18
C TRP A 547 14.20 -34.34 11.55
N ARG A 548 14.47 -35.17 12.55
CA ARG A 548 14.88 -34.70 13.88
C ARG A 548 16.37 -34.36 13.85
N VAL A 549 16.68 -33.07 13.93
CA VAL A 549 18.05 -32.56 13.90
C VAL A 549 18.63 -32.68 15.31
N ASP A 550 19.45 -33.71 15.51
CA ASP A 550 20.23 -33.89 16.73
C ASP A 550 21.41 -32.92 16.78
N PRO A 551 22.00 -32.70 17.99
CA PRO A 551 23.29 -32.02 18.12
C PRO A 551 24.35 -32.59 17.17
N MET A 552 25.42 -31.83 16.93
CA MET A 552 26.50 -32.28 16.06
C MET A 552 27.14 -33.55 16.63
N HIS A 553 27.63 -34.43 15.77
CA HIS A 553 28.53 -35.48 16.26
C HIS A 553 29.87 -34.86 16.66
N LYS A 554 30.62 -35.52 17.56
CA LYS A 554 31.85 -34.98 18.14
C LYS A 554 32.85 -34.45 17.10
N GLY A 555 33.02 -35.16 15.98
CA GLY A 555 33.88 -34.72 14.88
C GLY A 555 33.43 -33.37 14.28
N GLN A 556 32.16 -33.26 13.93
CA GLN A 556 31.56 -32.03 13.39
C GLN A 556 31.65 -30.87 14.39
N ALA A 557 31.38 -31.15 15.68
CA ALA A 557 31.45 -30.14 16.74
C ALA A 557 32.86 -29.60 16.94
N ARG A 558 33.87 -30.48 16.90
CA ARG A 558 35.29 -30.12 16.99
C ARG A 558 35.74 -29.32 15.77
N ASP A 559 35.30 -29.69 14.58
CA ASP A 559 35.63 -28.96 13.36
C ASP A 559 35.02 -27.55 13.39
N LEU A 560 33.78 -27.40 13.89
CA LEU A 560 33.14 -26.09 14.08
C LEU A 560 33.92 -25.23 15.08
N LEU A 561 34.31 -25.80 16.23
CA LEU A 561 35.12 -25.10 17.22
C LEU A 561 36.42 -24.59 16.60
N ARG A 562 37.12 -25.43 15.83
CA ARG A 562 38.38 -25.08 15.18
C ARG A 562 38.23 -24.01 14.12
N HIS A 563 37.17 -24.04 13.32
CA HIS A 563 36.92 -22.99 12.33
C HIS A 563 36.67 -21.64 13.02
N LYS A 564 35.97 -21.64 14.17
CA LYS A 564 35.63 -20.42 14.90
C LYS A 564 36.77 -19.84 15.74
N LEU A 565 37.78 -20.63 16.12
CA LEU A 565 38.92 -20.15 16.91
C LEU A 565 39.96 -19.43 16.03
N THR A 566 40.42 -18.27 16.47
CA THR A 566 41.42 -17.47 15.72
C THR A 566 42.87 -17.84 16.03
N THR A 567 43.13 -18.58 17.11
CA THR A 567 44.48 -18.98 17.54
C THR A 567 44.70 -20.49 17.42
N ALA A 568 45.86 -20.88 16.90
CA ALA A 568 46.17 -22.26 16.49
C ALA A 568 46.97 -23.08 17.51
N GLU A 569 47.23 -22.55 18.71
CA GLU A 569 48.38 -23.01 19.51
C GLU A 569 48.07 -24.07 20.57
N ASP A 570 46.81 -24.27 21.00
CA ASP A 570 46.48 -25.33 21.95
C ASP A 570 45.23 -26.12 21.56
N LYS A 571 45.45 -27.33 21.01
CA LYS A 571 44.39 -28.30 20.68
C LYS A 571 43.96 -29.14 21.90
N SER A 572 44.59 -28.93 23.06
CA SER A 572 44.33 -29.68 24.28
C SER A 572 42.97 -29.29 24.87
N GLY A 573 42.11 -30.28 25.10
CA GLY A 573 40.79 -30.08 25.72
C GLY A 573 39.66 -29.72 24.75
N GLU A 574 39.90 -29.66 23.43
CA GLU A 574 38.85 -29.40 22.43
C GLU A 574 37.71 -30.44 22.50
N GLU A 575 38.06 -31.72 22.61
CA GLU A 575 37.09 -32.83 22.69
C GLU A 575 36.26 -32.75 23.98
N ASP A 576 36.92 -32.51 25.11
CA ASP A 576 36.26 -32.36 26.40
C ASP A 576 35.35 -31.12 26.44
N LEU A 577 35.72 -30.04 25.74
CA LEU A 577 34.91 -28.82 25.66
C LEU A 577 33.67 -29.04 24.79
N VAL A 578 33.81 -29.59 23.58
CA VAL A 578 32.62 -29.84 22.75
C VAL A 578 31.68 -30.86 23.37
N ASP A 579 32.22 -31.83 24.13
CA ASP A 579 31.41 -32.75 24.95
C ASP A 579 30.67 -32.02 26.07
N ALA A 580 31.34 -31.13 26.81
CA ALA A 580 30.70 -30.34 27.87
C ALA A 580 29.61 -29.38 27.33
N LEU A 581 29.74 -28.97 26.06
CA LEU A 581 28.78 -28.11 25.36
C LEU A 581 27.65 -28.92 24.67
N ASP A 582 27.52 -30.21 24.98
CA ASP A 582 26.57 -31.16 24.38
C ASP A 582 26.62 -31.19 22.84
N CYS A 583 27.77 -30.83 22.25
CA CYS A 583 27.96 -30.66 20.81
C CYS A 583 26.92 -29.71 20.16
N ILE A 584 26.42 -28.71 20.90
CA ILE A 584 25.43 -27.75 20.41
C ILE A 584 26.15 -26.61 19.68
N PRO A 585 25.90 -26.41 18.36
CA PRO A 585 26.61 -25.43 17.54
C PRO A 585 26.62 -24.00 18.10
N LEU A 586 25.49 -23.55 18.64
CA LEU A 586 25.38 -22.21 19.21
C LEU A 586 26.25 -22.05 20.47
N ALA A 587 26.26 -23.05 21.35
CA ALA A 587 27.08 -23.01 22.57
C ALA A 587 28.58 -23.03 22.21
N ILE A 588 28.97 -23.84 21.21
CA ILE A 588 30.33 -23.87 20.66
C ILE A 588 30.71 -22.50 20.09
N THR A 589 29.80 -21.85 19.36
CA THR A 589 30.05 -20.52 18.78
C THR A 589 30.27 -19.47 19.86
N HIS A 590 29.44 -19.45 20.92
CA HIS A 590 29.63 -18.53 22.04
C HIS A 590 30.95 -18.79 22.79
N ALA A 591 31.28 -20.06 23.06
CA ALA A 591 32.52 -20.43 23.71
C ALA A 591 33.75 -19.99 22.90
N ALA A 592 33.76 -20.25 21.59
CA ALA A 592 34.83 -19.82 20.70
C ALA A 592 34.95 -18.28 20.66
N ALA A 593 33.83 -17.56 20.56
CA ALA A 593 33.81 -16.11 20.57
C ALA A 593 34.37 -15.54 21.89
N TYR A 594 34.01 -16.13 23.03
CA TYR A 594 34.57 -15.76 24.33
C TYR A 594 36.09 -15.95 24.35
N ILE A 595 36.58 -17.14 23.97
CA ILE A 595 38.02 -17.45 23.94
C ILE A 595 38.76 -16.46 23.02
N ASN A 596 38.21 -16.15 21.85
CA ASN A 596 38.81 -15.23 20.89
C ASN A 596 38.99 -13.81 21.43
N ASN A 597 38.08 -13.31 22.29
CA ASN A 597 38.22 -11.98 22.91
C ASN A 597 39.44 -11.90 23.85
N PHE A 598 39.99 -13.03 24.30
CA PHE A 598 41.20 -13.09 25.14
C PHE A 598 42.44 -13.58 24.40
N ALA A 599 42.32 -13.92 23.11
CA ALA A 599 43.40 -14.48 22.30
C ALA A 599 44.68 -13.62 22.32
N SER A 600 44.53 -12.29 22.23
CA SER A 600 45.66 -11.34 22.23
C SER A 600 46.40 -11.26 23.56
N THR A 601 45.74 -11.64 24.67
CA THR A 601 46.30 -11.58 26.02
C THR A 601 46.82 -12.94 26.50
N GLY A 602 46.48 -14.03 25.81
CA GLY A 602 46.79 -15.40 26.22
C GLY A 602 46.14 -15.84 27.54
N ARG A 603 45.20 -15.05 28.09
CA ARG A 603 44.63 -15.27 29.43
C ARG A 603 43.63 -16.41 29.51
N VAL A 604 43.00 -16.77 28.39
CA VAL A 604 41.99 -17.83 28.33
C VAL A 604 42.35 -18.80 27.21
N SER A 605 42.60 -20.05 27.59
CA SER A 605 42.73 -21.18 26.67
C SER A 605 41.44 -21.99 26.60
N VAL A 606 41.33 -22.92 25.64
CA VAL A 606 40.23 -23.90 25.56
C VAL A 606 40.06 -24.62 26.91
N ARG A 607 41.17 -25.04 27.52
CA ARG A 607 41.16 -25.74 28.81
C ARG A 607 40.69 -24.85 29.96
N THR A 608 41.20 -23.61 30.04
CA THR A 608 40.79 -22.66 31.08
C THR A 608 39.31 -22.33 30.98
N TYR A 609 38.79 -22.15 29.76
CA TYR A 609 37.36 -21.92 29.56
C TYR A 609 36.51 -23.15 29.94
N LEU A 610 36.96 -24.36 29.61
CA LEU A 610 36.29 -25.60 30.03
C LEU A 610 36.17 -25.72 31.55
N GLU A 611 37.23 -25.38 32.29
CA GLU A 611 37.24 -25.37 33.75
C GLU A 611 36.22 -24.36 34.29
N GLN A 612 36.21 -23.13 33.76
CA GLN A 612 35.22 -22.10 34.10
C GLN A 612 33.79 -22.55 33.79
N PHE A 613 33.57 -23.20 32.64
CA PHE A 613 32.26 -23.69 32.24
C PHE A 613 31.74 -24.77 33.21
N ARG A 614 32.58 -25.74 33.57
CA ARG A 614 32.22 -26.80 34.53
C ARG A 614 31.94 -26.23 35.92
N GLU A 615 32.75 -25.29 36.38
CA GLU A 615 32.52 -24.59 37.65
C GLU A 615 31.21 -23.80 37.62
N GLY A 616 30.94 -23.05 36.55
CA GLY A 616 29.70 -22.32 36.36
C GLY A 616 28.47 -23.23 36.39
N VAL A 617 28.52 -24.38 35.69
CA VAL A 617 27.42 -25.37 35.70
C VAL A 617 27.12 -25.85 37.11
N ASN A 618 28.16 -26.10 37.92
CA ASN A 618 27.99 -26.52 39.31
C ASN A 618 27.39 -25.40 40.18
N ASN A 619 27.90 -24.17 40.02
CA ASN A 619 27.46 -23.00 40.81
C ASN A 619 26.02 -22.59 40.47
N GLN A 620 25.61 -22.71 39.20
CA GLN A 620 24.29 -22.31 38.71
C GLN A 620 23.31 -23.49 38.57
N ALA A 621 23.61 -24.65 39.17
CA ALA A 621 22.82 -25.88 39.01
C ALA A 621 21.32 -25.69 39.34
N VAL A 622 21.00 -24.89 40.37
CA VAL A 622 19.60 -24.59 40.76
C VAL A 622 18.88 -23.79 39.67
N LEU A 623 19.54 -22.77 39.11
CA LEU A 623 18.99 -21.94 38.04
C LEU A 623 18.78 -22.76 36.76
N LEU A 624 19.78 -23.58 36.39
CA LEU A 624 19.73 -24.45 35.21
C LEU A 624 18.62 -25.51 35.28
N ASN A 625 18.28 -25.98 36.47
CA ASN A 625 17.21 -26.96 36.67
C ASN A 625 15.81 -26.32 36.69
N ARG A 626 15.71 -24.99 36.77
CA ARG A 626 14.45 -24.23 36.71
C ARG A 626 14.11 -23.73 35.32
N LEU A 627 15.00 -23.92 34.33
CA LEU A 627 14.73 -23.51 32.97
C LEU A 627 13.57 -24.33 32.36
N PRO A 628 12.64 -23.71 31.62
CA PRO A 628 11.58 -24.41 30.89
C PRO A 628 12.14 -25.46 29.93
N GLU A 629 11.42 -26.58 29.73
CA GLU A 629 11.85 -27.69 28.84
C GLU A 629 12.02 -27.25 27.37
N ASP A 630 11.32 -26.19 26.95
CA ASP A 630 11.34 -25.59 25.62
C ASP A 630 12.39 -24.46 25.44
N ALA A 631 12.94 -23.97 26.56
CA ALA A 631 13.92 -22.87 26.62
C ALA A 631 15.38 -23.32 26.80
N SER A 632 15.63 -24.59 27.14
CA SER A 632 16.87 -24.97 27.81
C SER A 632 17.81 -25.83 26.97
N SER A 633 18.60 -25.18 26.11
CA SER A 633 19.96 -25.69 25.94
C SER A 633 20.78 -25.20 27.14
N LYS A 634 20.90 -26.02 28.19
CA LYS A 634 21.69 -25.69 29.39
C LYS A 634 23.11 -25.19 29.03
N PRO A 635 23.80 -25.78 28.03
CA PRO A 635 25.08 -25.23 27.57
C PRO A 635 24.99 -23.83 26.96
N VAL A 636 23.97 -23.53 26.15
CA VAL A 636 23.78 -22.17 25.61
C VAL A 636 23.53 -21.16 26.73
N PHE A 637 22.70 -21.51 27.71
CA PHE A 637 22.43 -20.63 28.85
C PHE A 637 23.68 -20.38 29.69
N MET A 638 24.49 -21.41 29.96
CA MET A 638 25.74 -21.25 30.71
C MET A 638 26.81 -20.46 29.97
N THR A 639 27.01 -20.74 28.68
CA THR A 639 27.94 -19.94 27.86
C THR A 639 27.51 -18.46 27.81
N TRP A 640 26.20 -18.21 27.77
CA TRP A 640 25.64 -16.86 27.87
C TRP A 640 25.91 -16.22 29.25
N ILE A 641 25.67 -16.91 30.38
CA ILE A 641 25.95 -16.36 31.73
C ILE A 641 27.41 -15.95 31.86
N ILE A 642 28.34 -16.86 31.55
CA ILE A 642 29.78 -16.62 31.66
C ILE A 642 30.18 -15.39 30.85
N THR A 643 29.58 -15.23 29.66
CA THR A 643 29.83 -14.09 28.79
C THR A 643 29.19 -12.81 29.32
N TYR A 644 27.94 -12.86 29.80
CA TYR A 644 27.20 -11.73 30.34
C TYR A 644 27.89 -11.15 31.58
N GLU A 645 28.25 -11.99 32.55
CA GLU A 645 28.97 -11.57 33.75
C GLU A 645 30.31 -10.91 33.39
N ARG A 646 30.98 -11.41 32.35
CA ARG A 646 32.22 -10.80 31.87
C ARG A 646 32.00 -9.42 31.25
N ILE A 647 31.01 -9.29 30.36
CA ILE A 647 30.65 -8.01 29.74
C ILE A 647 30.22 -7.02 30.82
N GLN A 648 29.44 -7.44 31.81
CA GLN A 648 29.00 -6.58 32.90
C GLN A 648 30.19 -6.05 33.73
N GLN A 649 31.25 -6.84 33.91
CA GLN A 649 32.47 -6.40 34.62
C GLN A 649 33.34 -5.46 33.78
N GLU A 650 33.51 -5.74 32.49
CA GLU A 650 34.42 -4.98 31.60
C GLU A 650 33.78 -3.72 31.02
N ARG A 651 32.50 -3.81 30.65
CA ARG A 651 31.74 -2.77 29.97
C ARG A 651 30.24 -2.85 30.34
N PRO A 652 29.85 -2.33 31.52
CA PRO A 652 28.46 -2.36 32.00
C PRO A 652 27.43 -1.84 30.98
N SER A 653 27.76 -0.78 30.23
CA SER A 653 26.89 -0.20 29.20
C SER A 653 26.49 -1.20 28.10
N ALA A 654 27.40 -2.11 27.72
CA ALA A 654 27.09 -3.15 26.75
C ALA A 654 26.14 -4.21 27.32
N SER A 655 26.24 -4.50 28.63
CA SER A 655 25.28 -5.40 29.31
C SER A 655 23.89 -4.78 29.44
N ASP A 656 23.81 -3.46 29.68
CA ASP A 656 22.56 -2.71 29.67
C ASP A 656 21.93 -2.68 28.28
N LEU A 657 22.75 -2.48 27.24
CA LEU A 657 22.29 -2.58 25.85
C LEU A 657 21.76 -3.97 25.51
N LEU A 658 22.45 -5.04 25.91
CA LEU A 658 21.97 -6.41 25.70
C LEU A 658 20.63 -6.64 26.40
N SER A 659 20.47 -6.11 27.61
CA SER A 659 19.21 -6.15 28.36
C SER A 659 18.10 -5.37 27.64
N LEU A 660 18.39 -4.16 27.14
CA LEU A 660 17.48 -3.36 26.33
C LEU A 660 17.05 -4.11 25.05
N LEU A 661 17.99 -4.73 24.34
CA LEU A 661 17.71 -5.52 23.14
C LEU A 661 16.72 -6.66 23.40
N SER A 662 16.63 -7.16 24.64
CA SER A 662 15.70 -8.22 25.04
C SER A 662 14.23 -7.79 25.16
N PHE A 663 13.97 -6.48 25.13
CA PHE A 663 12.60 -5.93 25.10
C PHE A 663 12.04 -5.82 23.67
N PHE A 664 12.89 -5.86 22.66
CA PHE A 664 12.49 -5.85 21.26
C PHE A 664 12.23 -7.27 20.76
N TYR A 665 11.52 -7.37 19.63
CA TYR A 665 11.60 -8.61 18.87
C TYR A 665 13.05 -8.87 18.44
N HIS A 666 13.55 -10.08 18.65
CA HIS A 666 14.97 -10.42 18.54
C HIS A 666 15.55 -10.40 17.09
N ARG A 667 14.84 -9.85 16.10
CA ARG A 667 15.35 -9.64 14.73
C ARG A 667 14.91 -8.28 14.20
N GLY A 668 15.72 -7.71 13.30
CA GLY A 668 15.36 -6.50 12.55
C GLY A 668 15.29 -5.24 13.41
N ILE A 669 16.06 -5.18 14.50
CA ILE A 669 16.11 -4.04 15.42
C ILE A 669 16.88 -2.91 14.73
N PRO A 670 16.25 -1.80 14.33
CA PRO A 670 16.94 -0.75 13.59
C PRO A 670 17.93 0.01 14.49
N GLU A 671 19.11 0.33 13.97
CA GLU A 671 20.16 1.08 14.69
C GLU A 671 19.65 2.43 15.25
N TRP A 672 18.80 3.12 14.48
CA TRP A 672 18.25 4.42 14.88
C TRP A 672 17.40 4.37 16.16
N VAL A 673 16.77 3.22 16.46
CA VAL A 673 16.02 3.03 17.71
C VAL A 673 16.98 3.01 18.90
N LEU A 674 18.14 2.37 18.72
CA LEU A 674 19.19 2.28 19.73
C LEU A 674 19.89 3.63 19.91
N GLU A 675 20.12 4.38 18.82
CA GLU A 675 20.65 5.75 18.91
C GLU A 675 19.76 6.65 19.76
N SER A 676 18.44 6.51 19.65
CA SER A 676 17.49 7.28 20.44
C SER A 676 17.61 6.99 21.94
N TYR A 677 17.95 5.75 22.31
CA TYR A 677 18.20 5.38 23.71
C TYR A 677 19.47 6.08 24.25
N TYR A 678 20.57 6.03 23.50
CA TYR A 678 21.84 6.66 23.92
C TYR A 678 21.76 8.19 23.92
N LYS A 679 21.01 8.81 23.00
CA LYS A 679 20.77 10.27 22.98
C LYS A 679 20.04 10.77 24.23
N ASN A 680 19.24 9.92 24.87
CA ASN A 680 18.45 10.25 26.05
C ASN A 680 18.96 9.54 27.32
N PHE A 681 20.19 8.99 27.29
CA PHE A 681 20.71 8.14 28.36
C PHE A 681 20.69 8.82 29.74
N GLU A 682 21.05 10.12 29.80
CA GLU A 682 21.02 10.93 31.03
C GLU A 682 19.61 11.08 31.62
N THR A 683 18.56 10.96 30.80
CA THR A 683 17.16 11.01 31.25
C THR A 683 16.74 9.68 31.88
N TYR A 684 17.27 8.56 31.40
CA TYR A 684 16.90 7.22 31.88
C TYR A 684 17.77 6.72 33.03
N HIS A 685 19.02 7.20 33.12
CA HIS A 685 19.98 6.83 34.16
C HIS A 685 20.58 8.07 34.82
N PRO A 686 19.81 8.79 35.65
CA PRO A 686 20.23 10.07 36.25
C PRO A 686 21.47 9.94 37.17
N ASP A 687 21.74 8.73 37.66
CA ASP A 687 22.88 8.44 38.54
C ASP A 687 24.12 7.92 37.77
N ALA A 688 24.00 7.63 36.47
CA ALA A 688 25.09 7.14 35.63
C ALA A 688 25.73 8.28 34.84
N LYS A 689 27.05 8.47 35.01
CA LYS A 689 27.78 9.41 34.14
C LYS A 689 27.96 8.77 32.77
N PRO A 690 27.53 9.42 31.66
CA PRO A 690 27.85 8.92 30.33
C PRO A 690 29.37 8.87 30.18
N PRO A 691 29.93 7.88 29.47
CA PRO A 691 31.37 7.79 29.27
C PRO A 691 31.85 9.02 28.48
N GLN A 692 32.50 9.95 29.18
CA GLN A 692 32.87 11.28 28.66
C GLN A 692 33.99 11.25 27.61
N ASP A 693 34.66 10.10 27.45
CA ASP A 693 35.84 9.91 26.59
C ASP A 693 35.57 9.10 25.31
N ILE A 694 34.32 8.70 25.04
CA ILE A 694 33.96 7.81 23.93
C ILE A 694 33.24 8.57 22.82
N VAL A 695 33.81 8.55 21.60
CA VAL A 695 33.30 9.26 20.42
C VAL A 695 31.94 8.70 19.95
N ASP A 696 31.74 7.38 20.07
CA ASP A 696 30.48 6.70 19.73
C ASP A 696 30.24 5.50 20.68
N PRO A 697 29.58 5.71 21.83
CA PRO A 697 29.37 4.68 22.84
C PRO A 697 28.54 3.50 22.33
N LEU A 698 27.54 3.77 21.47
CA LEU A 698 26.66 2.76 20.90
C LEU A 698 27.43 1.84 19.95
N ALA A 699 28.23 2.40 19.04
CA ALA A 699 29.01 1.60 18.11
C ALA A 699 30.01 0.68 18.83
N GLU A 700 30.64 1.16 19.90
CA GLU A 700 31.53 0.35 20.73
C GLU A 700 30.79 -0.73 21.52
N ASP A 701 29.64 -0.41 22.13
CA ASP A 701 28.83 -1.41 22.85
C ASP A 701 28.34 -2.52 21.89
N LEU A 702 27.85 -2.14 20.71
CA LEU A 702 27.47 -3.09 19.67
C LEU A 702 28.65 -3.92 19.16
N ALA A 703 29.84 -3.33 19.01
CA ALA A 703 31.03 -4.05 18.62
C ALA A 703 31.41 -5.13 19.65
N VAL A 704 31.29 -4.83 20.94
CA VAL A 704 31.50 -5.81 22.02
C VAL A 704 30.45 -6.93 21.94
N LEU A 705 29.17 -6.60 21.81
CA LEU A 705 28.13 -7.63 21.72
C LEU A 705 28.28 -8.52 20.46
N CYS A 706 28.76 -7.94 19.35
CA CYS A 706 29.07 -8.68 18.13
C CYS A 706 30.33 -9.55 18.28
N SER A 707 31.38 -9.08 18.97
CA SER A 707 32.61 -9.86 19.15
C SER A 707 32.37 -11.13 19.96
N TYR A 708 31.40 -11.11 20.88
CA TYR A 708 30.95 -12.28 21.65
C TYR A 708 29.87 -13.13 20.94
N SER A 709 29.53 -12.81 19.69
CA SER A 709 28.48 -13.49 18.91
C SER A 709 27.08 -13.50 19.57
N LEU A 710 26.79 -12.53 20.44
CA LEU A 710 25.48 -12.38 21.08
C LEU A 710 24.48 -11.62 20.19
N VAL A 711 25.01 -10.64 19.44
CA VAL A 711 24.28 -9.82 18.48
C VAL A 711 24.93 -9.97 17.10
N THR A 712 24.13 -9.90 16.04
CA THR A 712 24.60 -9.90 14.65
C THR A 712 24.10 -8.64 13.95
N ALA A 713 25.02 -7.90 13.32
CA ALA A 713 24.68 -6.79 12.44
C ALA A 713 24.23 -7.32 11.07
N VAL A 714 23.14 -6.79 10.55
CA VAL A 714 22.55 -7.11 9.25
C VAL A 714 22.47 -5.81 8.44
N PRO A 715 23.15 -5.72 7.28
CA PRO A 715 23.05 -4.55 6.42
C PRO A 715 21.62 -4.42 5.87
N VAL A 716 21.03 -3.23 5.93
CA VAL A 716 19.77 -2.93 5.24
C VAL A 716 20.10 -2.53 3.80
N VAL A 717 19.52 -3.24 2.83
CA VAL A 717 19.63 -2.88 1.42
C VAL A 717 18.56 -1.83 1.16
N ASP A 718 18.96 -0.58 1.00
CA ASP A 718 18.06 0.52 0.64
C ASP A 718 17.99 0.62 -0.89
N HIS A 719 16.77 0.51 -1.45
CA HIS A 719 16.53 0.57 -2.89
C HIS A 719 16.16 1.98 -3.39
N GLY A 720 16.31 3.01 -2.55
CA GLY A 720 16.09 4.42 -2.92
C GLY A 720 17.37 5.13 -3.42
N GLU A 721 17.23 6.02 -4.42
CA GLU A 721 18.30 6.87 -4.98
C GLU A 721 18.88 7.94 -4.02
N SER A 722 18.59 7.87 -2.73
CA SER A 722 19.14 8.78 -1.72
C SER A 722 20.43 8.22 -1.11
N GLN A 723 21.55 8.89 -1.37
CA GLN A 723 22.86 8.65 -0.73
C GLN A 723 22.85 9.02 0.78
N GLN A 724 22.01 8.38 1.59
CA GLN A 724 22.18 8.35 3.05
C GLN A 724 22.97 7.10 3.47
N PRO A 725 23.75 7.16 4.57
CA PRO A 725 24.50 6.00 5.04
C PRO A 725 23.55 4.84 5.29
N SER A 726 23.89 3.66 4.77
CA SER A 726 23.11 2.42 4.91
C SER A 726 22.66 2.24 6.36
N SER A 727 21.35 2.32 6.62
CA SER A 727 20.79 2.01 7.93
C SER A 727 21.21 0.58 8.31
N ARG A 728 21.73 0.33 9.52
CA ARG A 728 22.02 -1.03 9.98
C ARG A 728 20.85 -1.54 10.80
N SER A 729 20.64 -2.85 10.74
CA SER A 729 19.71 -3.54 11.62
C SER A 729 20.45 -4.61 12.41
N PHE A 730 19.99 -4.89 13.62
CA PHE A 730 20.60 -5.86 14.52
C PHE A 730 19.63 -6.97 14.86
N GLN A 731 20.19 -8.15 15.14
CA GLN A 731 19.40 -9.31 15.55
C GLN A 731 20.14 -10.14 16.59
N MET A 732 19.37 -10.86 17.41
CA MET A 732 19.84 -11.83 18.39
C MET A 732 19.29 -13.21 18.06
N HIS A 733 20.05 -14.24 18.41
CA HIS A 733 19.51 -15.59 18.38
C HIS A 733 18.34 -15.72 19.37
N SER A 734 17.27 -16.44 19.01
CA SER A 734 16.06 -16.56 19.86
C SER A 734 16.36 -17.11 21.25
N LEU A 735 17.28 -18.08 21.35
CA LEU A 735 17.78 -18.55 22.65
C LEU A 735 18.53 -17.47 23.43
N VAL A 736 19.41 -16.68 22.80
CA VAL A 736 20.13 -15.58 23.49
C VAL A 736 19.12 -14.57 24.04
N HIS A 737 18.15 -14.16 23.22
CA HIS A 737 17.04 -13.30 23.63
C HIS A 737 16.25 -13.90 24.81
N SER A 738 15.93 -15.19 24.77
CA SER A 738 15.24 -15.88 25.87
C SER A 738 16.09 -15.95 27.14
N CYS A 739 17.40 -16.18 27.01
CA CYS A 739 18.33 -16.17 28.13
C CYS A 739 18.34 -14.81 28.81
N THR A 740 18.52 -13.74 28.01
CA THR A 740 18.53 -12.36 28.52
C THR A 740 17.21 -11.98 29.18
N ARG A 741 16.06 -12.29 28.55
CA ARG A 741 14.75 -12.00 29.15
C ARG A 741 14.53 -12.73 30.48
N HIS A 742 14.95 -13.99 30.55
CA HIS A 742 14.86 -14.75 31.80
C HIS A 742 15.74 -14.15 32.88
N TRP A 743 16.98 -13.78 32.54
CA TRP A 743 17.94 -13.17 33.45
C TRP A 743 17.50 -11.79 33.96
N VAL A 744 16.98 -10.93 33.08
CA VAL A 744 16.42 -9.61 33.46
C VAL A 744 15.15 -9.75 34.30
N GLY A 745 14.36 -10.80 34.08
CA GLY A 745 13.13 -11.08 34.84
C GLY A 745 13.35 -11.80 36.18
N THR A 746 14.57 -12.23 36.50
CA THR A 746 14.93 -12.79 37.79
C THR A 746 15.55 -11.73 38.68
N ASP A 747 14.84 -11.30 39.73
CA ASP A 747 15.41 -10.42 40.75
C ASP A 747 16.59 -11.09 41.47
N SER A 748 17.46 -10.29 42.09
CA SER A 748 18.61 -10.73 42.92
C SER A 748 18.24 -11.64 44.11
N ALA A 749 16.95 -11.90 44.34
CA ALA A 749 16.40 -12.86 45.30
C ALA A 749 15.88 -14.18 44.68
N GLY A 750 16.00 -14.38 43.35
CA GLY A 750 15.59 -15.61 42.66
C GLY A 750 14.09 -15.80 42.47
N SER A 751 13.29 -14.74 42.63
CA SER A 751 11.87 -14.70 42.25
C SER A 751 11.71 -14.25 40.79
N VAL A 752 10.95 -15.03 40.01
CA VAL A 752 10.60 -14.70 38.62
C VAL A 752 9.45 -13.70 38.63
N THR A 753 9.69 -12.47 38.18
CA THR A 753 8.66 -11.46 38.01
C THR A 753 8.19 -11.54 36.56
N TYR A 754 7.01 -12.13 36.32
CA TYR A 754 6.40 -12.14 34.98
C TYR A 754 5.98 -10.71 34.61
N LEU A 755 6.82 -10.00 33.88
CA LEU A 755 6.41 -8.78 33.17
C LEU A 755 5.62 -9.19 31.93
N HIS A 756 4.30 -9.34 32.08
CA HIS A 756 3.36 -9.22 30.96
C HIS A 756 3.22 -7.73 30.61
N GLY A 757 3.68 -7.36 29.41
CA GLY A 757 3.50 -6.03 28.87
C GLY A 757 2.02 -5.76 28.57
N GLN A 758 1.53 -4.60 29.01
CA GLN A 758 0.40 -3.90 28.40
C GLN A 758 0.85 -3.16 27.15
#